data_AF-A0A0S8CVG2-F1
#
_entry.id   AF-A0A0S8CVG2-F1
#
_cell.length_a   1.000
_cell.length_b   1.000
_cell.length_c   1.000
_cell.angle_alpha   90.00
_cell.angle_beta   90.00
_cell.angle_gamma   90.00
#
_symmetry.space_group_name_H-M   'P 1'
#
loop_
_entity.id
_entity.type
_entity.pdbx_description
1 polymer ?
#
loop_
_entity_poly.entity_id
_entity_poly.type
_entity_poly.pdbx_seq_one_letter_code
_entity_poly.pdbx_strand_id
1 'polypeptide(L)'
;MVSKRLILLAATLFLIPLWGCSSTDSGGSDTYGSDLQEEIFAAGYVGAALCVNCHLEFPWSQELTQGYLQGAHVIHSDHINAASEANCLGCHDPIGDGSLLEPYVNPADVPAEGLAAVTCEVCHGTGAETDDEIGHWGIGPMPDSTPNYEVCGQCHNDELPENHLPYHPEAKGIFEDYLASPHAESGNGNVTICVKCHNDEGGRLYRNVHTVDELYNQTFPIPGDVSPIQCRTCHDPHEAGELLLGEGAIELEFSGGVFDASAEYATCTTCHQPHNAVVFSDPDNLADPDSTDGFNGDLIYHGKRWNQVIATTHYDDPTTAAFIEGYTMDPERERPCRDCHNVHAADITINLQWAESGHGGQIIIQKESAAAVIGDPLHGTFQDIYNVKKAGVGGEDYSWPDYDWDNTADRGHCQRCHSATGLKNYLTDPHNYDLSGATNDFSHLEGWTAATGSGQNELLYCWGCHENNTGALRNGGNALPLYDRNDELFSTIPDIGKSTVCVACHGGLGNTDTIINSERSSSFQGHGPTRGALIFTDITHIGYEFAGLDYSSLYFHNKIGLSNDSPESGAGPCVSCHMPDENHTFAAAEYDDGGILTAVTNQALCDTCHNAITENLVSLKQGQDDSVALLGKYVTNTVTNYLDTDVNANYETVPLDAYGALQNWKYFSEGDPCGYLHNPIYARRMVFDAIDWLDNGILDGSIFIPAEHPGARMWMYANSSGVAIRR
;
A
#
# COMPACT_ATOMS: atom_id res chain seq x y z
N MET A 1 8.56 -53.59 -76.70
CA MET A 1 9.70 -52.68 -76.49
C MET A 1 10.34 -53.09 -75.15
N VAL A 2 11.10 -54.20 -75.04
CA VAL A 2 12.52 -54.45 -75.40
C VAL A 2 13.44 -53.34 -74.82
N SER A 3 14.48 -53.54 -74.01
CA SER A 3 15.12 -54.68 -73.33
C SER A 3 16.27 -54.13 -72.45
N LYS A 4 16.56 -54.85 -71.36
CA LYS A 4 17.84 -55.04 -70.62
C LYS A 4 19.17 -54.63 -71.29
N ARG A 5 20.15 -54.21 -70.45
CA ARG A 5 21.58 -54.70 -70.27
C ARG A 5 22.32 -53.68 -69.36
N LEU A 6 22.93 -53.96 -68.20
CA LEU A 6 23.92 -54.95 -67.73
C LEU A 6 25.28 -54.80 -68.44
N ILE A 7 26.35 -54.42 -67.70
CA ILE A 7 27.64 -55.16 -67.51
C ILE A 7 28.94 -54.29 -67.32
N LEU A 8 29.73 -54.69 -66.28
CA LEU A 8 31.20 -54.70 -66.02
C LEU A 8 32.01 -53.44 -65.60
N LEU A 9 32.28 -53.35 -64.29
CA LEU A 9 33.54 -53.68 -63.55
C LEU A 9 34.95 -53.46 -64.16
N ALA A 10 35.85 -53.08 -63.24
CA ALA A 10 37.33 -53.18 -63.19
C ALA A 10 38.12 -51.91 -63.56
N ALA A 11 39.21 -51.49 -62.89
CA ALA A 11 39.84 -51.85 -61.62
C ALA A 11 41.02 -50.88 -61.38
N THR A 12 41.34 -50.65 -60.10
CA THR A 12 42.68 -50.47 -59.49
C THR A 12 43.50 -49.17 -59.60
N LEU A 13 43.81 -48.68 -58.37
CA LEU A 13 45.06 -48.14 -57.81
C LEU A 13 45.47 -46.69 -58.12
N PHE A 14 45.44 -45.83 -57.09
CA PHE A 14 46.65 -45.36 -56.39
C PHE A 14 46.31 -44.95 -54.94
N LEU A 15 47.13 -45.44 -54.01
CA LEU A 15 47.11 -45.25 -52.54
C LEU A 15 48.03 -44.09 -52.12
N ILE A 16 47.91 -43.69 -50.83
CA ILE A 16 48.83 -42.93 -49.92
C ILE A 16 48.21 -41.59 -49.42
N PRO A 17 48.29 -41.19 -48.12
CA PRO A 17 47.73 -41.82 -46.92
C PRO A 17 46.96 -40.79 -46.04
N LEU A 18 45.85 -41.18 -45.39
CA LEU A 18 45.30 -40.41 -44.28
C LEU A 18 45.93 -40.92 -42.98
N TRP A 19 46.64 -40.04 -42.28
CA TRP A 19 47.09 -40.26 -40.91
C TRP A 19 45.86 -40.35 -40.00
N GLY A 20 45.61 -41.55 -39.49
CA GLY A 20 44.87 -41.75 -38.26
C GLY A 20 45.84 -41.77 -37.08
N CYS A 21 45.46 -41.10 -36.00
CA CYS A 21 45.90 -41.47 -34.66
C CYS A 21 44.80 -42.39 -34.09
N SER A 22 45.14 -43.67 -33.94
CA SER A 22 44.46 -44.60 -33.04
C SER A 22 45.48 -45.24 -32.12
N SER A 23 44.98 -45.73 -30.98
CA SER A 23 45.68 -46.35 -29.83
C SER A 23 46.44 -45.34 -28.97
N THR A 24 46.27 -45.30 -27.66
CA THR A 24 46.36 -46.44 -26.72
C THR A 24 45.39 -46.40 -25.53
N ASP A 25 45.13 -47.60 -25.00
CA ASP A 25 44.53 -47.90 -23.69
C ASP A 25 44.81 -46.85 -22.59
N SER A 26 43.75 -46.37 -21.95
CA SER A 26 43.79 -46.00 -20.53
C SER A 26 42.73 -46.83 -19.81
N GLY A 27 43.06 -48.10 -19.58
CA GLY A 27 42.50 -48.89 -18.49
C GLY A 27 42.99 -48.36 -17.13
N GLY A 28 42.78 -47.07 -16.88
CA GLY A 28 42.91 -46.43 -15.59
C GLY A 28 41.50 -46.21 -15.08
N SER A 29 40.95 -47.22 -14.40
CA SER A 29 40.06 -46.92 -13.30
C SER A 29 40.94 -46.26 -12.24
N ASP A 30 41.11 -44.94 -12.32
CA ASP A 30 41.40 -44.19 -11.10
C ASP A 30 40.10 -44.25 -10.30
N THR A 31 39.95 -45.35 -9.56
CA THR A 31 39.13 -45.35 -8.35
C THR A 31 39.80 -44.33 -7.45
N TYR A 32 39.36 -43.09 -7.56
CA TYR A 32 39.70 -42.04 -6.61
C TYR A 32 39.29 -42.54 -5.23
N GLY A 33 40.25 -42.51 -4.31
CA GLY A 33 40.02 -42.93 -2.93
C GLY A 33 38.91 -42.09 -2.32
N SER A 34 38.14 -42.70 -1.43
CA SER A 34 37.01 -42.14 -0.67
C SER A 34 37.33 -40.91 0.21
N ASP A 35 38.48 -40.27 0.04
CA ASP A 35 38.94 -39.10 0.78
C ASP A 35 38.83 -37.79 -0.04
N LEU A 36 38.33 -37.84 -1.29
CA LEU A 36 38.14 -36.64 -2.15
C LEU A 36 36.77 -35.97 -2.02
N GLN A 37 35.84 -36.52 -1.23
CA GLN A 37 34.53 -35.91 -1.01
C GLN A 37 34.60 -34.57 -0.25
N GLU A 38 35.71 -34.23 0.42
CA GLU A 38 35.91 -32.90 1.04
C GLU A 38 36.70 -31.92 0.14
N GLU A 39 37.48 -32.39 -0.85
CA GLU A 39 38.27 -31.53 -1.75
C GLU A 39 37.57 -31.23 -3.10
N ILE A 40 36.60 -32.03 -3.52
CA ILE A 40 35.81 -31.79 -4.76
C ILE A 40 34.81 -30.63 -4.59
N PHE A 41 34.47 -30.25 -3.36
CA PHE A 41 33.70 -29.02 -3.07
C PHE A 41 34.57 -27.76 -2.97
N ALA A 42 35.89 -27.86 -3.12
CA ALA A 42 36.71 -26.66 -3.24
C ALA A 42 36.50 -26.04 -4.64
N ALA A 43 36.22 -24.73 -4.70
CA ALA A 43 35.94 -23.90 -5.88
C ALA A 43 36.91 -24.02 -7.09
N GLY A 44 37.95 -24.84 -6.99
CA GLY A 44 38.95 -25.08 -8.03
C GLY A 44 38.56 -26.07 -9.13
N TYR A 45 37.43 -26.78 -9.04
CA TYR A 45 37.07 -27.84 -10.00
C TYR A 45 35.75 -27.62 -10.75
N VAL A 46 34.70 -27.14 -10.09
CA VAL A 46 33.47 -26.64 -10.71
C VAL A 46 33.18 -25.30 -10.06
N GLY A 47 33.05 -24.24 -10.85
CA GLY A 47 32.86 -22.88 -10.34
C GLY A 47 32.23 -22.02 -11.42
N ALA A 48 31.58 -20.93 -11.00
CA ALA A 48 30.72 -20.11 -11.84
C ALA A 48 31.34 -19.69 -13.18
N ALA A 49 32.66 -19.41 -13.19
CA ALA A 49 33.41 -19.06 -14.39
C ALA A 49 33.37 -20.13 -15.49
N LEU A 50 33.36 -21.42 -15.13
CA LEU A 50 33.28 -22.51 -16.10
C LEU A 50 31.88 -22.59 -16.72
N CYS A 51 30.85 -22.46 -15.90
CA CYS A 51 29.46 -22.40 -16.33
C CYS A 51 29.27 -21.24 -17.31
N VAL A 52 29.68 -20.03 -16.90
CA VAL A 52 29.59 -18.80 -17.70
C VAL A 52 30.35 -18.94 -19.02
N ASN A 53 31.57 -19.48 -19.00
CA ASN A 53 32.37 -19.65 -20.23
C ASN A 53 31.67 -20.54 -21.28
N CYS A 54 31.02 -21.63 -20.86
CA CYS A 54 30.29 -22.50 -21.78
C CYS A 54 28.95 -21.88 -22.21
N HIS A 55 28.18 -21.35 -21.27
CA HIS A 55 26.82 -20.86 -21.53
C HIS A 55 26.76 -19.51 -22.26
N LEU A 56 27.80 -18.67 -22.15
CA LEU A 56 27.92 -17.46 -22.98
C LEU A 56 28.19 -17.77 -24.46
N GLU A 57 28.79 -18.91 -24.78
CA GLU A 57 29.08 -19.31 -26.15
C GLU A 57 27.87 -19.96 -26.85
N PHE A 58 26.88 -20.40 -26.09
CA PHE A 58 25.70 -21.04 -26.63
C PHE A 58 24.59 -20.04 -26.95
N PRO A 59 24.10 -19.97 -28.20
CA PRO A 59 23.05 -19.02 -28.57
C PRO A 59 21.75 -19.16 -27.78
N TRP A 60 21.48 -20.32 -27.17
CA TRP A 60 20.26 -20.58 -26.40
C TRP A 60 20.35 -20.18 -24.92
N SER A 61 21.55 -19.93 -24.38
CA SER A 61 21.75 -19.48 -22.98
C SER A 61 22.56 -18.20 -22.85
N GLN A 62 23.09 -17.67 -23.95
CA GLN A 62 23.89 -16.45 -23.94
C GLN A 62 23.15 -15.28 -23.29
N GLU A 63 21.89 -15.03 -23.67
CA GLU A 63 21.08 -13.93 -23.13
C GLU A 63 20.82 -14.10 -21.63
N LEU A 64 20.38 -15.29 -21.20
CA LEU A 64 20.18 -15.60 -19.78
C LEU A 64 21.46 -15.45 -18.96
N THR A 65 22.60 -15.86 -19.51
CA THR A 65 23.89 -15.75 -18.81
C THR A 65 24.35 -14.30 -18.73
N GLN A 66 24.06 -13.49 -19.76
CA GLN A 66 24.35 -12.05 -19.76
C GLN A 66 23.45 -11.28 -18.80
N GLY A 67 22.16 -11.60 -18.75
CA GLY A 67 21.23 -11.08 -17.74
C GLY A 67 21.72 -11.42 -16.34
N TYR A 68 22.19 -12.65 -16.13
CA TYR A 68 22.63 -13.11 -14.81
C TYR A 68 23.84 -12.32 -14.32
N LEU A 69 24.82 -12.11 -15.21
CA LEU A 69 26.01 -11.32 -14.91
C LEU A 69 25.72 -9.83 -14.65
N GLN A 70 24.57 -9.33 -15.08
CA GLN A 70 24.12 -7.94 -14.87
C GLN A 70 23.16 -7.80 -13.68
N GLY A 71 22.54 -8.91 -13.25
CA GLY A 71 21.52 -8.91 -12.20
C GLY A 71 22.08 -8.79 -10.78
N ALA A 72 21.17 -8.54 -9.84
CA ALA A 72 21.41 -8.32 -8.42
C ALA A 72 21.92 -9.54 -7.64
N HIS A 73 22.09 -10.70 -8.27
CA HIS A 73 22.78 -11.84 -7.68
C HIS A 73 24.29 -11.83 -7.95
N VAL A 74 24.74 -11.05 -8.93
CA VAL A 74 26.17 -10.86 -9.24
C VAL A 74 26.59 -9.44 -8.90
N ILE A 75 25.86 -8.45 -9.41
CA ILE A 75 26.14 -7.03 -9.18
C ILE A 75 25.15 -6.54 -8.12
N HIS A 76 25.46 -6.82 -6.86
CA HIS A 76 24.67 -6.37 -5.72
C HIS A 76 25.32 -5.19 -5.00
N SER A 77 24.69 -4.74 -3.90
CA SER A 77 25.04 -3.54 -3.15
C SER A 77 26.55 -3.32 -2.94
N ASP A 78 26.95 -2.05 -2.80
CA ASP A 78 28.29 -1.62 -2.42
C ASP A 78 28.65 -1.92 -0.95
N HIS A 79 27.75 -2.60 -0.23
CA HIS A 79 27.89 -2.93 1.18
C HIS A 79 28.41 -4.35 1.45
N ILE A 80 28.27 -5.27 0.48
CA ILE A 80 28.73 -6.65 0.60
C ILE A 80 29.78 -6.97 -0.46
N ASN A 81 30.88 -7.61 -0.06
CA ASN A 81 31.97 -8.02 -0.93
C ASN A 81 32.60 -9.33 -0.42
N ALA A 82 33.59 -9.86 -1.14
CA ALA A 82 34.25 -11.13 -0.80
C ALA A 82 34.95 -11.15 0.59
N ALA A 83 35.17 -9.99 1.21
CA ALA A 83 35.75 -9.86 2.55
C ALA A 83 34.71 -9.64 3.65
N SER A 84 33.41 -9.63 3.33
CA SER A 84 32.32 -9.48 4.29
C SER A 84 32.29 -10.61 5.33
N GLU A 85 31.57 -10.39 6.43
CA GLU A 85 31.43 -11.37 7.50
C GLU A 85 30.68 -12.63 7.01
N ALA A 86 31.01 -13.78 7.60
CA ALA A 86 30.52 -15.09 7.14
C ALA A 86 28.99 -15.22 7.17
N ASN A 87 28.30 -14.50 8.07
CA ASN A 87 26.84 -14.44 8.09
C ASN A 87 26.26 -13.77 6.85
N CYS A 88 26.93 -12.76 6.29
CA CYS A 88 26.51 -12.13 5.03
C CYS A 88 26.84 -13.03 3.83
N LEU A 89 28.05 -13.61 3.82
CA LEU A 89 28.48 -14.50 2.74
C LEU A 89 27.65 -15.78 2.65
N GLY A 90 27.01 -16.21 3.74
CA GLY A 90 26.07 -17.34 3.74
C GLY A 90 24.93 -17.22 2.72
N CYS A 91 24.57 -15.99 2.33
CA CYS A 91 23.55 -15.72 1.30
C CYS A 91 24.11 -15.00 0.07
N HIS A 92 25.20 -14.25 0.20
CA HIS A 92 25.75 -13.42 -0.89
C HIS A 92 26.92 -14.07 -1.64
N ASP A 93 27.59 -15.07 -1.06
CA ASP A 93 28.59 -15.90 -1.75
C ASP A 93 28.67 -17.27 -1.07
N PRO A 94 27.58 -18.07 -1.09
CA PRO A 94 27.47 -19.27 -0.25
C PRO A 94 28.54 -20.32 -0.55
N ILE A 95 29.07 -20.30 -1.78
CA ILE A 95 30.07 -21.24 -2.29
C ILE A 95 31.49 -20.63 -2.24
N GLY A 96 31.62 -19.31 -2.16
CA GLY A 96 32.91 -18.62 -2.10
C GLY A 96 33.59 -18.48 -3.46
N ASP A 97 32.84 -18.57 -4.56
CA ASP A 97 33.34 -18.56 -5.92
C ASP A 97 32.95 -17.31 -6.72
N GLY A 98 32.31 -16.32 -6.08
CA GLY A 98 31.97 -15.04 -6.70
C GLY A 98 33.15 -14.32 -7.36
N SER A 99 34.34 -14.36 -6.74
CA SER A 99 35.57 -13.77 -7.31
C SER A 99 35.99 -14.36 -8.66
N LEU A 100 35.54 -15.58 -9.00
CA LEU A 100 35.80 -16.18 -10.31
C LEU A 100 35.01 -15.49 -11.44
N LEU A 101 33.95 -14.75 -11.12
CA LEU A 101 33.13 -14.01 -12.08
C LEU A 101 33.71 -12.64 -12.47
N GLU A 102 34.68 -12.10 -11.72
CA GLU A 102 35.28 -10.77 -11.98
C GLU A 102 35.74 -10.54 -13.44
N PRO A 103 36.29 -11.52 -14.19
CA PRO A 103 36.66 -11.32 -15.59
C PRO A 103 35.48 -11.11 -16.55
N TYR A 104 34.26 -11.46 -16.13
CA TYR A 104 33.03 -11.38 -16.92
C TYR A 104 32.15 -10.19 -16.55
N VAL A 105 32.43 -9.56 -15.42
CA VAL A 105 31.72 -8.38 -14.92
C VAL A 105 32.50 -7.11 -15.31
N ASN A 106 31.80 -6.01 -15.50
CA ASN A 106 32.45 -4.72 -15.75
C ASN A 106 33.32 -4.35 -14.52
N PRO A 107 34.62 -4.02 -14.69
CA PRO A 107 35.51 -3.73 -13.57
C PRO A 107 35.07 -2.58 -12.66
N ALA A 108 34.18 -1.70 -13.11
CA ALA A 108 33.60 -0.65 -12.28
C ALA A 108 32.62 -1.18 -11.23
N ASP A 109 32.05 -2.35 -11.48
CA ASP A 109 31.03 -3.00 -10.66
C ASP A 109 31.65 -4.08 -9.74
N VAL A 110 32.97 -4.27 -9.80
CA VAL A 110 33.72 -5.19 -8.92
C VAL A 110 34.27 -4.41 -7.72
N PRO A 111 33.89 -4.75 -6.47
CA PRO A 111 34.44 -4.13 -5.26
C PRO A 111 35.96 -4.31 -5.16
N ALA A 112 36.65 -3.37 -4.51
CA ALA A 112 38.10 -3.44 -4.35
C ALA A 112 38.56 -4.65 -3.53
N GLU A 113 37.71 -5.11 -2.62
CA GLU A 113 37.89 -6.27 -1.75
C GLU A 113 37.52 -7.61 -2.42
N GLY A 114 37.04 -7.57 -3.67
CA GLY A 114 36.64 -8.74 -4.46
C GLY A 114 35.13 -8.94 -4.53
N LEU A 115 34.69 -9.62 -5.58
CA LEU A 115 33.26 -9.87 -5.83
C LEU A 115 32.71 -10.99 -4.94
N ALA A 116 31.64 -10.70 -4.19
CA ALA A 116 30.72 -11.71 -3.65
C ALA A 116 29.57 -11.86 -4.65
N ALA A 117 29.16 -13.09 -4.96
CA ALA A 117 28.04 -13.35 -5.86
C ALA A 117 27.34 -14.67 -5.54
N VAL A 118 26.03 -14.71 -5.76
CA VAL A 118 25.25 -15.95 -5.75
C VAL A 118 25.43 -16.64 -7.09
N THR A 119 26.14 -17.76 -7.09
CA THR A 119 26.57 -18.46 -8.31
C THR A 119 25.63 -19.56 -8.77
N CYS A 120 25.79 -20.01 -10.01
CA CYS A 120 24.88 -20.96 -10.67
C CYS A 120 24.60 -22.22 -9.83
N GLU A 121 25.61 -22.70 -9.12
CA GLU A 121 25.52 -23.94 -8.33
C GLU A 121 24.69 -23.79 -7.06
N VAL A 122 24.50 -22.56 -6.55
CA VAL A 122 23.59 -22.29 -5.43
C VAL A 122 22.16 -22.66 -5.83
N CYS A 123 21.79 -22.38 -7.09
CA CYS A 123 20.44 -22.65 -7.58
C CYS A 123 20.30 -24.04 -8.21
N HIS A 124 21.25 -24.46 -9.03
CA HIS A 124 21.15 -25.65 -9.87
C HIS A 124 21.83 -26.90 -9.29
N GLY A 125 22.46 -26.76 -8.13
CA GLY A 125 23.32 -27.77 -7.52
C GLY A 125 24.71 -27.82 -8.14
N THR A 126 25.63 -28.50 -7.45
CA THR A 126 27.02 -28.64 -7.90
C THR A 126 27.09 -29.47 -9.17
N GLY A 127 27.85 -29.03 -10.18
CA GLY A 127 28.06 -29.82 -11.40
C GLY A 127 28.88 -31.10 -11.21
N ALA A 128 29.35 -31.38 -9.98
CA ALA A 128 30.21 -32.50 -9.60
C ALA A 128 29.62 -33.87 -9.98
N GLU A 129 30.47 -34.80 -10.41
CA GLU A 129 30.09 -36.22 -10.49
C GLU A 129 29.86 -36.74 -9.07
N THR A 130 28.72 -37.37 -8.85
CA THR A 130 28.57 -38.27 -7.69
C THR A 130 28.98 -39.67 -8.12
N ASP A 131 29.30 -40.55 -7.18
CA ASP A 131 29.79 -41.92 -7.47
C ASP A 131 28.84 -42.73 -8.39
N ASP A 132 27.58 -42.29 -8.57
CA ASP A 132 26.54 -42.95 -9.35
C ASP A 132 26.04 -42.15 -10.58
N GLU A 133 26.42 -40.87 -10.80
CA GLU A 133 25.96 -40.05 -11.93
C GLU A 133 27.05 -39.15 -12.54
N ILE A 134 27.12 -39.14 -13.88
CA ILE A 134 27.94 -38.19 -14.66
C ILE A 134 27.32 -36.81 -14.47
N GLY A 135 27.93 -35.97 -13.63
CA GLY A 135 27.52 -34.59 -13.38
C GLY A 135 27.60 -33.70 -14.62
N HIS A 136 27.15 -32.45 -14.50
CA HIS A 136 27.07 -31.45 -15.58
C HIS A 136 28.43 -30.92 -16.05
N TRP A 137 29.47 -31.76 -16.05
CA TRP A 137 30.81 -31.54 -16.59
C TRP A 137 30.84 -31.51 -18.13
N GLY A 138 29.95 -30.70 -18.74
CA GLY A 138 29.87 -30.52 -20.19
C GLY A 138 29.25 -31.69 -20.97
N ILE A 139 28.78 -32.77 -20.31
CA ILE A 139 28.17 -33.94 -20.97
C ILE A 139 26.95 -34.51 -20.19
N GLY A 140 26.87 -34.33 -18.87
CA GLY A 140 25.76 -34.83 -18.03
C GLY A 140 24.59 -33.85 -17.85
N PRO A 141 23.43 -34.31 -17.34
CA PRO A 141 22.31 -33.43 -16.99
C PRO A 141 22.68 -32.47 -15.85
N MET A 142 22.06 -31.29 -15.85
CA MET A 142 22.13 -30.38 -14.71
C MET A 142 21.40 -31.00 -13.51
N PRO A 143 21.99 -31.00 -12.28
CA PRO A 143 21.41 -31.69 -11.13
C PRO A 143 19.98 -31.23 -10.83
N ASP A 144 19.78 -29.92 -10.80
CA ASP A 144 18.46 -29.30 -10.73
C ASP A 144 18.28 -28.33 -11.89
N SER A 145 17.73 -28.83 -13.00
CA SER A 145 17.46 -27.99 -14.17
C SER A 145 16.25 -27.07 -14.01
N THR A 146 15.45 -27.26 -12.96
CA THR A 146 14.24 -26.48 -12.69
C THR A 146 14.05 -26.24 -11.19
N PRO A 147 14.91 -25.44 -10.53
CA PRO A 147 14.84 -25.21 -9.10
C PRO A 147 13.49 -24.64 -8.66
N ASN A 148 12.93 -25.20 -7.59
CA ASN A 148 11.69 -24.76 -6.98
C ASN A 148 11.91 -23.59 -6.00
N TYR A 149 10.83 -23.07 -5.42
CA TYR A 149 10.86 -21.93 -4.51
C TYR A 149 11.78 -22.14 -3.30
N GLU A 150 12.02 -23.38 -2.88
CA GLU A 150 12.82 -23.72 -1.72
C GLU A 150 14.27 -23.24 -1.86
N VAL A 151 14.79 -23.16 -3.09
CA VAL A 151 16.12 -22.60 -3.33
C VAL A 151 16.20 -21.11 -3.03
N CYS A 152 15.11 -20.38 -3.31
CA CYS A 152 15.01 -18.95 -3.02
C CYS A 152 14.92 -18.73 -1.50
N GLY A 153 14.16 -19.59 -0.81
CA GLY A 153 13.98 -19.56 0.64
C GLY A 153 15.24 -19.85 1.46
N GLN A 154 16.33 -20.31 0.85
CA GLN A 154 17.62 -20.45 1.53
C GLN A 154 18.20 -19.10 1.96
N CYS A 155 17.88 -18.03 1.22
CA CYS A 155 18.39 -16.69 1.48
C CYS A 155 17.28 -15.66 1.76
N HIS A 156 16.08 -15.86 1.22
CA HIS A 156 14.98 -14.89 1.28
C HIS A 156 13.91 -15.23 2.31
N ASN A 157 14.32 -15.48 3.55
CA ASN A 157 13.44 -15.95 4.64
C ASN A 157 13.34 -14.95 5.80
N ASP A 158 12.68 -15.37 6.89
CA ASP A 158 12.49 -14.56 8.10
C ASP A 158 13.74 -14.49 9.02
N GLU A 159 14.79 -15.26 8.72
CA GLU A 159 16.05 -15.29 9.47
C GLU A 159 17.03 -14.18 9.07
N LEU A 160 16.64 -13.30 8.12
CA LEU A 160 17.44 -12.14 7.72
C LEU A 160 17.76 -11.24 8.93
N PRO A 161 19.04 -10.85 9.14
CA PRO A 161 19.43 -10.09 10.32
C PRO A 161 18.94 -8.64 10.25
N GLU A 162 18.68 -8.00 11.40
CA GLU A 162 18.12 -6.63 11.46
C GLU A 162 18.97 -5.60 10.70
N ASN A 163 20.30 -5.78 10.64
CA ASN A 163 21.20 -4.90 9.91
C ASN A 163 21.13 -5.06 8.37
N HIS A 164 20.37 -6.03 7.85
CA HIS A 164 20.07 -6.18 6.42
C HIS A 164 18.91 -5.29 5.96
N LEU A 165 17.92 -5.09 6.83
CA LEU A 165 16.65 -4.42 6.50
C LEU A 165 16.78 -2.96 6.03
N PRO A 166 17.76 -2.16 6.46
CA PRO A 166 17.96 -0.82 5.91
C PRO A 166 18.27 -0.80 4.40
N TYR A 167 18.77 -1.89 3.84
CA TYR A 167 19.13 -2.00 2.43
C TYR A 167 18.06 -2.71 1.61
N HIS A 168 17.38 -3.68 2.21
CA HIS A 168 16.33 -4.47 1.58
C HIS A 168 15.14 -4.68 2.55
N PRO A 169 14.35 -3.62 2.81
CA PRO A 169 13.30 -3.68 3.83
C PRO A 169 12.19 -4.67 3.49
N GLU A 170 11.94 -4.89 2.20
CA GLU A 170 10.92 -5.80 1.68
C GLU A 170 11.37 -7.26 1.60
N ALA A 171 12.64 -7.56 1.84
CA ALA A 171 13.15 -8.94 1.70
C ALA A 171 12.82 -9.84 2.89
N LYS A 172 12.43 -9.26 4.03
CA LYS A 172 12.20 -10.02 5.27
C LYS A 172 10.94 -10.85 5.18
N GLY A 173 11.08 -12.16 5.37
CA GLY A 173 9.93 -13.06 5.49
C GLY A 173 9.20 -13.33 4.17
N ILE A 174 9.76 -12.95 3.02
CA ILE A 174 9.05 -13.11 1.73
C ILE A 174 8.79 -14.57 1.38
N PHE A 175 9.67 -15.48 1.81
CA PHE A 175 9.48 -16.91 1.62
C PHE A 175 8.32 -17.44 2.46
N GLU A 176 8.24 -17.05 3.73
CA GLU A 176 7.17 -17.41 4.65
C GLU A 176 5.83 -16.84 4.19
N ASP A 177 5.83 -15.58 3.72
CA ASP A 177 4.68 -14.92 3.11
C ASP A 177 4.18 -15.71 1.89
N TYR A 178 5.09 -16.05 0.97
CA TYR A 178 4.76 -16.88 -0.18
C TYR A 178 4.17 -18.24 0.24
N LEU A 179 4.78 -18.94 1.20
CA LEU A 179 4.28 -20.22 1.69
C LEU A 179 2.90 -20.14 2.31
N ALA A 180 2.57 -19.02 2.96
CA ALA A 180 1.25 -18.75 3.54
C ALA A 180 0.22 -18.30 2.49
N SER A 181 0.67 -17.96 1.27
CA SER A 181 -0.17 -17.40 0.23
C SER A 181 -1.01 -18.45 -0.52
N PRO A 182 -2.14 -18.03 -1.12
CA PRO A 182 -2.86 -18.84 -2.09
C PRO A 182 -2.06 -19.25 -3.33
N HIS A 183 -0.92 -18.60 -3.63
CA HIS A 183 -0.07 -18.98 -4.77
C HIS A 183 0.67 -20.29 -4.51
N ALA A 184 1.20 -20.49 -3.30
CA ALA A 184 1.84 -21.75 -2.91
C ALA A 184 0.84 -22.93 -2.89
N GLU A 185 -0.44 -22.65 -2.62
CA GLU A 185 -1.53 -23.64 -2.64
C GLU A 185 -2.27 -23.72 -3.98
N SER A 186 -1.90 -22.91 -4.96
CA SER A 186 -2.65 -22.78 -6.22
C SER A 186 -2.82 -24.14 -6.89
N GLY A 187 -4.05 -24.45 -7.29
CA GLY A 187 -4.36 -25.74 -7.90
C GLY A 187 -3.61 -25.90 -9.22
N ASN A 188 -3.00 -27.06 -9.45
CA ASN A 188 -2.26 -27.44 -10.66
C ASN A 188 -3.17 -27.57 -11.89
N GLY A 189 -3.78 -26.46 -12.32
CA GLY A 189 -4.74 -26.37 -13.41
C GLY A 189 -4.09 -26.60 -14.76
N ASN A 190 -3.69 -27.84 -15.03
CA ASN A 190 -2.94 -28.22 -16.24
C ASN A 190 -3.88 -28.64 -17.38
N VAL A 191 -4.73 -27.71 -17.80
CA VAL A 191 -5.59 -27.85 -18.99
C VAL A 191 -5.45 -26.62 -19.86
N THR A 192 -5.74 -26.73 -21.16
CA THR A 192 -5.83 -25.58 -22.08
C THR A 192 -6.59 -24.45 -21.40
N ILE A 193 -6.11 -23.22 -21.61
CA ILE A 193 -6.58 -21.97 -20.98
C ILE A 193 -6.12 -21.83 -19.52
N CYS A 194 -6.44 -22.79 -18.66
CA CYS A 194 -6.13 -22.68 -17.23
C CYS A 194 -4.63 -22.74 -16.95
N VAL A 195 -3.88 -23.45 -17.81
CA VAL A 195 -2.45 -23.73 -17.64
C VAL A 195 -1.62 -22.46 -17.51
N LYS A 196 -2.00 -21.35 -18.17
CA LYS A 196 -1.27 -20.07 -18.08
C LYS A 196 -1.22 -19.54 -16.64
N CYS A 197 -2.31 -19.62 -15.89
CA CYS A 197 -2.43 -18.91 -14.61
C CYS A 197 -2.37 -19.83 -13.37
N HIS A 198 -2.44 -21.14 -13.57
CA HIS A 198 -2.63 -22.13 -12.50
C HIS A 198 -1.49 -23.15 -12.41
N ASN A 199 -0.30 -22.81 -12.89
CA ASN A 199 0.97 -23.49 -12.59
C ASN A 199 2.13 -22.62 -13.08
N ASP A 200 3.32 -22.85 -12.51
CA ASP A 200 4.53 -22.10 -12.84
C ASP A 200 4.99 -22.29 -14.29
N GLU A 201 5.01 -23.54 -14.77
CA GLU A 201 5.53 -23.85 -16.10
C GLU A 201 4.71 -23.16 -17.19
N GLY A 202 3.38 -23.17 -17.05
CA GLY A 202 2.46 -22.49 -17.94
C GLY A 202 2.52 -20.97 -17.83
N GLY A 203 2.63 -20.42 -16.61
CA GLY A 203 2.82 -18.97 -16.41
C GLY A 203 4.06 -18.47 -17.13
N ARG A 204 5.18 -19.20 -17.04
CA ARG A 204 6.43 -18.83 -17.71
C ARG A 204 6.39 -19.02 -19.22
N LEU A 205 5.81 -20.13 -19.68
CA LEU A 205 5.77 -20.49 -21.10
C LEU A 205 4.82 -19.59 -21.88
N TYR A 206 3.69 -19.22 -21.29
CA TYR A 206 2.62 -18.47 -21.93
C TYR A 206 2.50 -17.03 -21.42
N ARG A 207 3.56 -16.47 -20.81
CA ARG A 207 3.56 -15.11 -20.26
C ARG A 207 3.18 -14.01 -21.27
N ASN A 208 3.49 -14.24 -22.55
CA ASN A 208 3.22 -13.32 -23.67
C ASN A 208 1.85 -13.55 -24.34
N VAL A 209 0.99 -14.40 -23.78
CA VAL A 209 -0.36 -14.66 -24.28
C VAL A 209 -1.30 -13.70 -23.60
N HIS A 210 -1.66 -12.58 -24.23
CA HIS A 210 -2.41 -11.51 -23.57
C HIS A 210 -3.89 -11.49 -23.93
N THR A 211 -4.26 -12.21 -24.99
CA THR A 211 -5.63 -12.18 -25.52
C THR A 211 -6.42 -13.43 -25.17
N VAL A 212 -7.76 -13.34 -25.20
CA VAL A 212 -8.64 -14.52 -25.06
C VAL A 212 -8.39 -15.48 -26.22
N ASP A 213 -8.31 -14.99 -27.45
CA ASP A 213 -8.08 -15.83 -28.63
C ASP A 213 -6.74 -16.56 -28.58
N GLU A 214 -5.68 -15.90 -28.15
CA GLU A 214 -4.37 -16.52 -27.95
C GLU A 214 -4.43 -17.55 -26.83
N LEU A 215 -5.16 -17.27 -25.73
CA LEU A 215 -5.32 -18.22 -24.64
C LEU A 215 -5.96 -19.53 -25.11
N TYR A 216 -6.98 -19.45 -25.97
CA TYR A 216 -7.64 -20.61 -26.58
C TYR A 216 -6.77 -21.35 -27.61
N ASN A 217 -5.99 -20.62 -28.40
CA ASN A 217 -5.31 -21.17 -29.58
C ASN A 217 -3.84 -21.51 -29.36
N GLN A 218 -3.20 -20.93 -28.34
CA GLN A 218 -1.76 -21.04 -28.09
C GLN A 218 -1.41 -21.78 -26.79
N THR A 219 -2.35 -21.97 -25.86
CA THR A 219 -2.06 -22.66 -24.60
C THR A 219 -2.44 -24.14 -24.62
N PHE A 220 -1.49 -24.96 -24.20
CA PHE A 220 -1.63 -26.41 -24.13
C PHE A 220 -1.17 -26.93 -22.76
N PRO A 221 -1.75 -28.05 -22.28
CA PRO A 221 -1.28 -28.69 -21.06
C PRO A 221 0.23 -28.96 -21.12
N ILE A 222 0.93 -28.66 -20.04
CA ILE A 222 2.36 -28.97 -19.88
C ILE A 222 2.52 -30.48 -19.70
N PRO A 223 3.39 -31.16 -20.48
CA PRO A 223 3.66 -32.57 -20.27
C PRO A 223 4.39 -32.81 -18.94
N GLY A 224 3.89 -33.73 -18.13
CA GLY A 224 4.53 -34.14 -16.87
C GLY A 224 3.86 -33.54 -15.64
N ASP A 225 4.60 -33.56 -14.53
CA ASP A 225 4.19 -32.91 -13.29
C ASP A 225 4.37 -31.40 -13.45
N VAL A 226 3.42 -30.64 -12.93
CA VAL A 226 3.48 -29.17 -12.90
C VAL A 226 3.57 -28.71 -11.46
N SER A 227 4.21 -27.57 -11.27
CA SER A 227 4.40 -26.96 -9.97
C SER A 227 3.29 -25.93 -9.71
N PRO A 228 2.91 -25.69 -8.45
CA PRO A 228 2.12 -24.49 -8.13
C PRO A 228 2.91 -23.24 -8.54
N ILE A 229 2.26 -22.08 -8.58
CA ILE A 229 2.93 -20.80 -8.83
C ILE A 229 4.17 -20.67 -7.93
N GLN A 230 5.32 -20.31 -8.50
CA GLN A 230 6.62 -20.20 -7.83
C GLN A 230 7.13 -18.75 -7.87
N CYS A 231 8.22 -18.44 -7.14
CA CYS A 231 8.91 -17.15 -7.23
C CYS A 231 9.27 -16.80 -8.69
N ARG A 232 9.81 -17.78 -9.44
CA ARG A 232 10.20 -17.65 -10.86
C ARG A 232 9.02 -17.56 -11.84
N THR A 233 7.78 -17.68 -11.37
CA THR A 233 6.60 -17.37 -12.18
C THR A 233 6.46 -15.87 -12.37
N CYS A 234 6.96 -15.07 -11.41
CA CYS A 234 6.89 -13.61 -11.44
C CYS A 234 8.26 -12.95 -11.64
N HIS A 235 9.33 -13.56 -11.14
CA HIS A 235 10.71 -13.05 -11.23
C HIS A 235 11.50 -13.76 -12.32
N ASP A 236 12.48 -13.07 -12.91
CA ASP A 236 13.51 -13.73 -13.72
C ASP A 236 14.73 -14.07 -12.84
N PRO A 237 14.95 -15.35 -12.46
CA PRO A 237 16.11 -15.72 -11.67
C PRO A 237 17.44 -15.58 -12.44
N HIS A 238 17.39 -15.50 -13.77
CA HIS A 238 18.56 -15.24 -14.61
C HIS A 238 18.75 -13.76 -14.89
N GLU A 239 17.94 -12.87 -14.34
CA GLU A 239 18.17 -11.43 -14.35
C GLU A 239 17.68 -10.89 -13.00
N ALA A 240 18.31 -11.37 -11.92
CA ALA A 240 17.85 -11.10 -10.56
C ALA A 240 17.68 -9.59 -10.32
N GLY A 241 16.58 -9.21 -9.69
CA GLY A 241 16.15 -7.81 -9.58
C GLY A 241 15.05 -7.45 -10.59
N GLU A 242 14.96 -8.18 -11.70
CA GLU A 242 13.93 -7.99 -12.71
C GLU A 242 12.72 -8.94 -12.51
N LEU A 243 11.61 -8.52 -13.11
CA LEU A 243 10.42 -9.35 -13.25
C LEU A 243 10.45 -10.12 -14.56
N LEU A 244 9.65 -11.18 -14.62
CA LEU A 244 9.58 -12.07 -15.77
C LEU A 244 9.08 -11.35 -17.05
N LEU A 245 8.28 -10.29 -16.88
CA LEU A 245 7.92 -9.36 -17.93
C LEU A 245 8.61 -8.01 -17.65
N GLY A 246 9.35 -7.51 -18.64
CA GLY A 246 9.98 -6.19 -18.57
C GLY A 246 9.00 -5.04 -18.78
N GLU A 247 9.48 -3.82 -18.57
CA GLU A 247 8.75 -2.58 -18.87
C GLU A 247 8.32 -2.52 -20.34
N GLY A 248 7.09 -2.05 -20.60
CA GLY A 248 6.52 -1.97 -21.95
C GLY A 248 6.15 -3.33 -22.56
N ALA A 249 6.20 -4.43 -21.80
CA ALA A 249 5.71 -5.73 -22.27
C ALA A 249 4.21 -5.74 -22.59
N ILE A 250 3.46 -4.80 -22.00
CA ILE A 250 2.05 -4.55 -22.30
C ILE A 250 1.88 -3.06 -22.61
N GLU A 251 1.41 -2.75 -23.82
CA GLU A 251 0.93 -1.42 -24.18
C GLU A 251 -0.55 -1.31 -23.77
N LEU A 252 -0.91 -0.26 -23.03
CA LEU A 252 -2.29 0.03 -22.64
C LEU A 252 -2.81 1.25 -23.40
N GLU A 253 -3.99 1.16 -23.99
CA GLU A 253 -4.67 2.28 -24.65
C GLU A 253 -5.76 2.88 -23.73
N PHE A 254 -5.69 4.18 -23.50
CA PHE A 254 -6.69 4.98 -22.77
C PHE A 254 -7.12 6.19 -23.61
N SER A 255 -8.18 6.89 -23.19
CA SER A 255 -8.63 8.11 -23.88
C SER A 255 -7.55 9.20 -23.97
N GLY A 256 -6.50 9.12 -23.14
CA GLY A 256 -5.35 10.01 -23.11
C GLY A 256 -4.15 9.61 -23.99
N GLY A 257 -4.11 8.37 -24.52
CA GLY A 257 -2.97 7.87 -25.29
C GLY A 257 -2.65 6.39 -25.07
N VAL A 258 -1.56 5.93 -25.68
CA VAL A 258 -0.96 4.61 -25.43
C VAL A 258 0.19 4.80 -24.46
N PHE A 259 0.24 3.95 -23.43
CA PHE A 259 1.27 3.99 -22.38
C PHE A 259 1.89 2.62 -22.18
N ASP A 260 3.17 2.62 -21.83
CA ASP A 260 3.94 1.41 -21.53
C ASP A 260 3.69 1.03 -20.07
N ALA A 261 3.11 -0.13 -19.83
CA ALA A 261 2.92 -0.61 -18.47
C ALA A 261 4.27 -0.93 -17.81
N SER A 262 4.37 -0.68 -16.50
CA SER A 262 5.52 -1.09 -15.71
C SER A 262 5.66 -2.61 -15.69
N ALA A 263 6.88 -3.07 -15.42
CA ALA A 263 7.18 -4.49 -15.28
C ALA A 263 6.28 -5.19 -14.24
N GLU A 264 5.99 -4.52 -13.12
CA GLU A 264 5.09 -5.06 -12.08
C GLU A 264 3.67 -5.16 -12.60
N TYR A 265 3.13 -4.08 -13.18
CA TYR A 265 1.78 -4.12 -13.73
C TYR A 265 1.64 -5.23 -14.78
N ALA A 266 2.58 -5.30 -15.73
CA ALA A 266 2.57 -6.30 -16.78
C ALA A 266 2.63 -7.73 -16.22
N THR A 267 3.51 -7.96 -15.24
CA THR A 267 3.66 -9.27 -14.58
C THR A 267 2.39 -9.67 -13.83
N CYS A 268 1.80 -8.79 -13.02
CA CYS A 268 0.58 -9.10 -12.29
C CYS A 268 -0.61 -9.35 -13.24
N THR A 269 -0.75 -8.50 -14.26
CA THR A 269 -1.89 -8.55 -15.19
C THR A 269 -1.78 -9.62 -16.28
N THR A 270 -0.68 -10.40 -16.29
CA THR A 270 -0.65 -11.60 -17.12
C THR A 270 -1.64 -12.66 -16.61
N CYS A 271 -1.83 -12.76 -15.30
CA CYS A 271 -2.74 -13.74 -14.69
C CYS A 271 -3.99 -13.08 -14.14
N HIS A 272 -3.87 -11.84 -13.64
CA HIS A 272 -4.98 -11.04 -13.14
C HIS A 272 -5.49 -10.09 -14.21
N GLN A 273 -6.77 -9.76 -14.19
CA GLN A 273 -7.34 -8.90 -15.24
C GLN A 273 -6.84 -7.45 -15.11
N PRO A 274 -6.68 -6.71 -16.21
CA PRO A 274 -6.28 -5.31 -16.15
C PRO A 274 -7.34 -4.47 -15.43
N HIS A 275 -6.92 -3.35 -14.83
CA HIS A 275 -7.79 -2.50 -14.02
C HIS A 275 -8.85 -1.75 -14.84
N ASN A 276 -8.56 -1.47 -16.11
CA ASN A 276 -9.50 -0.91 -17.05
C ASN A 276 -10.39 -1.97 -17.71
N ALA A 277 -10.44 -3.19 -17.17
CA ALA A 277 -11.22 -4.24 -17.79
C ALA A 277 -12.70 -3.85 -17.97
N VAL A 278 -13.19 -3.95 -19.20
CA VAL A 278 -14.56 -3.66 -19.60
C VAL A 278 -15.46 -4.81 -19.20
N VAL A 279 -16.27 -4.55 -18.17
CA VAL A 279 -17.34 -5.45 -17.74
C VAL A 279 -18.62 -4.97 -18.42
N PHE A 280 -19.03 -5.57 -19.53
CA PHE A 280 -20.20 -5.10 -20.28
C PHE A 280 -21.54 -5.45 -19.60
N SER A 281 -22.52 -4.55 -19.70
CA SER A 281 -23.92 -4.77 -19.27
C SER A 281 -24.73 -5.63 -20.25
N ASP A 282 -24.30 -5.73 -21.51
CA ASP A 282 -25.03 -6.42 -22.59
C ASP A 282 -24.07 -7.30 -23.41
N PRO A 283 -24.18 -8.64 -23.34
CA PRO A 283 -23.32 -9.54 -24.12
C PRO A 283 -23.54 -9.44 -25.64
N ASP A 284 -24.63 -8.79 -26.10
CA ASP A 284 -24.97 -8.66 -27.53
C ASP A 284 -24.53 -7.29 -28.14
N ASN A 285 -24.03 -6.35 -27.33
CA ASN A 285 -23.47 -5.05 -27.77
C ASN A 285 -21.94 -5.01 -27.60
N LEU A 286 -21.26 -6.05 -28.08
CA LEU A 286 -19.85 -5.96 -28.45
C LEU A 286 -19.74 -4.85 -29.51
N ALA A 287 -19.24 -3.68 -29.14
CA ALA A 287 -19.03 -2.60 -30.12
C ALA A 287 -17.92 -2.96 -31.14
N ASP A 288 -17.23 -4.07 -30.93
CA ASP A 288 -16.62 -4.88 -31.97
C ASP A 288 -16.74 -6.37 -31.59
N PRO A 289 -17.60 -7.17 -32.23
CA PRO A 289 -17.60 -8.63 -32.02
C PRO A 289 -16.30 -9.30 -32.46
N ASP A 290 -15.36 -8.55 -33.06
CA ASP A 290 -14.00 -8.98 -33.39
C ASP A 290 -12.92 -8.49 -32.38
N SER A 291 -13.27 -7.77 -31.29
CA SER A 291 -12.33 -7.50 -30.18
C SER A 291 -12.17 -8.74 -29.32
N THR A 292 -11.21 -9.58 -29.70
CA THR A 292 -10.82 -10.79 -28.98
C THR A 292 -9.50 -10.63 -28.25
N ASP A 293 -8.98 -9.40 -28.18
CA ASP A 293 -7.57 -9.14 -27.95
C ASP A 293 -7.17 -9.00 -26.48
N GLY A 294 -8.09 -8.86 -25.51
CA GLY A 294 -7.69 -8.71 -24.10
C GLY A 294 -6.84 -7.46 -23.79
N PHE A 295 -6.51 -6.64 -24.80
CA PHE A 295 -5.70 -5.42 -24.70
C PHE A 295 -6.58 -4.19 -24.48
N ASN A 296 -7.81 -4.17 -25.01
CA ASN A 296 -8.79 -3.10 -24.80
C ASN A 296 -9.63 -3.27 -23.52
N GLY A 297 -9.05 -3.89 -22.48
CA GLY A 297 -9.75 -4.20 -21.24
C GLY A 297 -10.68 -5.42 -21.30
N ASP A 298 -10.60 -6.29 -22.29
CA ASP A 298 -11.52 -7.44 -22.32
C ASP A 298 -11.22 -8.45 -21.17
N LEU A 299 -12.29 -8.97 -20.56
CA LEU A 299 -12.20 -9.96 -19.47
C LEU A 299 -11.64 -11.28 -19.99
N ILE A 300 -10.42 -11.64 -19.59
CA ILE A 300 -9.79 -12.89 -20.00
C ILE A 300 -10.54 -14.11 -19.42
N TYR A 301 -10.58 -14.25 -18.10
CA TYR A 301 -11.35 -15.29 -17.37
C TYR A 301 -11.85 -14.79 -16.01
N HIS A 302 -12.75 -15.52 -15.35
CA HIS A 302 -13.35 -15.18 -14.05
C HIS A 302 -14.26 -13.95 -14.00
N GLY A 303 -14.64 -13.37 -15.14
CA GLY A 303 -15.50 -12.18 -15.24
C GLY A 303 -16.92 -12.27 -14.62
N LYS A 304 -17.28 -13.39 -13.99
CA LYS A 304 -18.52 -13.60 -13.23
C LYS A 304 -18.32 -13.60 -11.71
N ARG A 305 -17.11 -13.25 -11.25
CA ARG A 305 -16.70 -13.20 -9.85
C ARG A 305 -16.13 -11.83 -9.57
N TRP A 306 -16.92 -10.95 -8.97
CA TRP A 306 -16.54 -9.55 -8.83
C TRP A 306 -15.21 -9.42 -8.06
N ASN A 307 -15.03 -10.21 -7.00
CA ASN A 307 -13.81 -10.24 -6.19
C ASN A 307 -12.59 -10.86 -6.88
N GLN A 308 -12.69 -11.25 -8.15
CA GLN A 308 -11.58 -11.71 -8.99
C GLN A 308 -11.33 -10.78 -10.19
N VAL A 309 -12.06 -9.66 -10.28
CA VAL A 309 -11.97 -8.67 -11.35
C VAL A 309 -11.41 -7.37 -10.75
N ILE A 310 -10.15 -7.04 -11.08
CA ILE A 310 -9.46 -5.84 -10.55
C ILE A 310 -10.28 -4.57 -10.79
N ALA A 311 -10.85 -4.42 -11.98
CA ALA A 311 -11.69 -3.30 -12.37
C ALA A 311 -12.95 -3.09 -11.51
N THR A 312 -13.35 -4.05 -10.66
CA THR A 312 -14.49 -3.84 -9.75
C THR A 312 -14.14 -2.99 -8.54
N THR A 313 -12.87 -2.86 -8.20
CA THR A 313 -12.38 -2.09 -7.05
C THR A 313 -11.31 -1.07 -7.43
N HIS A 314 -10.66 -1.24 -8.59
CA HIS A 314 -9.54 -0.40 -9.04
C HIS A 314 -9.85 0.34 -10.35
N TYR A 315 -11.07 0.86 -10.47
CA TYR A 315 -11.47 1.67 -11.61
C TYR A 315 -12.44 2.74 -11.15
N ASP A 316 -12.15 3.98 -11.50
CA ASP A 316 -13.02 5.14 -11.34
C ASP A 316 -13.44 5.63 -12.73
N ASP A 317 -14.72 5.89 -12.98
CA ASP A 317 -15.17 6.29 -14.32
C ASP A 317 -14.93 7.80 -14.51
N PRO A 318 -14.07 8.25 -15.45
CA PRO A 318 -13.81 9.68 -15.65
C PRO A 318 -15.04 10.48 -16.09
N THR A 319 -16.17 9.83 -16.36
CA THR A 319 -17.43 10.51 -16.69
C THR A 319 -18.32 10.77 -15.48
N THR A 320 -17.94 10.32 -14.28
CA THR A 320 -18.75 10.35 -13.05
C THR A 320 -18.15 11.19 -11.90
N ALA A 321 -17.44 12.29 -12.20
CA ALA A 321 -16.69 13.17 -11.26
C ALA A 321 -17.25 13.50 -9.85
N ALA A 322 -18.55 13.32 -9.56
CA ALA A 322 -19.14 13.47 -8.22
C ALA A 322 -19.40 12.12 -7.52
N PHE A 323 -18.72 11.07 -7.98
CA PHE A 323 -18.90 9.69 -7.58
C PHE A 323 -17.57 8.97 -7.80
N ILE A 324 -17.19 8.10 -6.86
CA ILE A 324 -15.95 7.32 -6.94
C ILE A 324 -16.33 5.84 -6.98
N GLU A 325 -16.14 5.20 -8.12
CA GLU A 325 -16.37 3.77 -8.29
C GLU A 325 -15.23 2.91 -7.73
N GLY A 326 -14.01 3.44 -7.64
CA GLY A 326 -12.87 2.63 -7.24
C GLY A 326 -11.57 3.41 -7.07
N TYR A 327 -10.53 2.66 -6.78
CA TYR A 327 -9.16 3.16 -6.68
C TYR A 327 -8.57 3.36 -8.08
N THR A 328 -8.01 4.53 -8.38
CA THR A 328 -7.30 4.72 -9.65
C THR A 328 -5.85 4.28 -9.51
N MET A 329 -5.41 3.39 -10.39
CA MET A 329 -4.04 2.89 -10.41
C MET A 329 -3.20 3.66 -11.42
N ASP A 330 -1.90 3.77 -11.15
CA ASP A 330 -0.91 4.31 -12.09
C ASP A 330 -0.12 3.15 -12.73
N PRO A 331 -0.54 2.61 -13.88
CA PRO A 331 0.10 1.44 -14.48
C PRO A 331 1.55 1.67 -14.93
N GLU A 332 1.99 2.92 -15.09
CA GLU A 332 3.37 3.26 -15.47
C GLU A 332 4.32 3.25 -14.26
N ARG A 333 3.77 3.41 -13.05
CA ARG A 333 4.58 3.38 -11.83
C ARG A 333 5.23 2.02 -11.67
N GLU A 334 6.49 2.00 -11.27
CA GLU A 334 7.28 0.77 -11.04
C GLU A 334 6.65 -0.19 -10.01
N ARG A 335 5.78 0.32 -9.15
CA ARG A 335 5.22 -0.38 -7.99
C ARG A 335 3.69 -0.25 -7.85
N PRO A 336 2.88 -0.37 -8.91
CA PRO A 336 1.47 0.01 -8.84
C PRO A 336 0.65 -0.92 -7.93
N CYS A 337 1.07 -2.17 -7.78
CA CYS A 337 0.39 -3.16 -6.97
C CYS A 337 0.98 -3.20 -5.55
N ARG A 338 2.31 -3.25 -5.44
CA ARG A 338 3.01 -3.40 -4.15
C ARG A 338 3.17 -2.10 -3.36
N ASP A 339 2.58 -1.01 -3.80
CA ASP A 339 2.42 0.20 -2.98
C ASP A 339 1.28 0.06 -1.96
N CYS A 340 0.35 -0.88 -2.20
CA CYS A 340 -0.76 -1.19 -1.30
C CYS A 340 -0.81 -2.67 -0.88
N HIS A 341 -0.29 -3.60 -1.69
CA HIS A 341 -0.40 -5.03 -1.44
C HIS A 341 0.92 -5.67 -1.00
N ASN A 342 0.87 -6.59 -0.04
CA ASN A 342 1.92 -7.60 0.09
C ASN A 342 1.66 -8.71 -0.94
N VAL A 343 2.29 -8.58 -2.10
CA VAL A 343 2.07 -9.47 -3.24
C VAL A 343 2.61 -10.89 -3.02
N HIS A 344 3.56 -11.06 -2.08
CA HIS A 344 4.10 -12.38 -1.73
C HIS A 344 3.13 -13.14 -0.82
N ALA A 345 2.55 -12.47 0.18
CA ALA A 345 1.52 -13.06 1.04
C ALA A 345 0.18 -13.25 0.32
N ALA A 346 -0.11 -12.37 -0.64
CA ALA A 346 -1.42 -12.25 -1.29
C ALA A 346 -2.58 -12.18 -0.27
N ASP A 347 -2.32 -11.57 0.88
CA ASP A 347 -3.29 -11.23 1.91
C ASP A 347 -3.81 -9.81 1.68
N ILE A 348 -5.14 -9.68 1.68
CA ILE A 348 -5.85 -8.41 1.47
C ILE A 348 -6.60 -7.96 2.72
N THR A 349 -6.38 -8.58 3.88
CA THR A 349 -7.09 -8.27 5.13
C THR A 349 -6.99 -6.78 5.49
N ILE A 350 -5.78 -6.21 5.43
CA ILE A 350 -5.55 -4.79 5.69
C ILE A 350 -6.21 -3.91 4.61
N ASN A 351 -6.14 -4.32 3.33
CA ASN A 351 -6.76 -3.58 2.24
C ASN A 351 -8.28 -3.52 2.38
N LEU A 352 -8.92 -4.60 2.85
CA LEU A 352 -10.36 -4.62 3.14
C LEU A 352 -10.70 -3.68 4.29
N GLN A 353 -9.95 -3.72 5.40
CA GLN A 353 -10.15 -2.79 6.53
C GLN A 353 -10.02 -1.32 6.07
N TRP A 354 -9.00 -1.01 5.27
CA TRP A 354 -8.83 0.30 4.68
C TRP A 354 -10.02 0.70 3.80
N ALA A 355 -10.48 -0.20 2.93
CA ALA A 355 -11.60 0.05 2.02
C ALA A 355 -12.95 0.21 2.75
N GLU A 356 -13.12 -0.39 3.94
CA GLU A 356 -14.27 -0.19 4.83
C GLU A 356 -14.22 1.15 5.58
N SER A 357 -13.01 1.69 5.76
CA SER A 357 -12.78 2.92 6.51
C SER A 357 -13.17 4.18 5.73
N GLY A 358 -13.26 5.30 6.44
CA GLY A 358 -13.44 6.61 5.81
C GLY A 358 -12.29 7.01 4.87
N HIS A 359 -11.07 6.49 5.05
CA HIS A 359 -9.95 6.77 4.16
C HIS A 359 -10.09 6.10 2.80
N GLY A 360 -10.60 4.86 2.77
CA GLY A 360 -11.00 4.17 1.55
C GLY A 360 -12.40 4.55 1.05
N GLY A 361 -12.98 5.63 1.58
CA GLY A 361 -14.31 6.10 1.22
C GLY A 361 -15.46 5.16 1.59
N GLN A 362 -15.20 4.06 2.30
CA GLN A 362 -16.15 2.97 2.53
C GLN A 362 -16.55 2.23 1.24
N ILE A 363 -15.65 2.22 0.24
CA ILE A 363 -15.94 1.69 -1.09
C ILE A 363 -16.37 0.22 -1.06
N ILE A 364 -15.73 -0.62 -0.25
CA ILE A 364 -16.03 -2.05 -0.21
C ILE A 364 -17.44 -2.33 0.32
N ILE A 365 -17.96 -1.49 1.24
CA ILE A 365 -19.34 -1.60 1.72
C ILE A 365 -20.33 -1.42 0.56
N GLN A 366 -20.03 -0.50 -0.37
CA GLN A 366 -20.86 -0.28 -1.56
C GLN A 366 -20.78 -1.46 -2.52
N LYS A 367 -19.57 -2.04 -2.71
CA LYS A 367 -19.36 -3.22 -3.56
C LYS A 367 -20.08 -4.45 -3.02
N GLU A 368 -19.94 -4.72 -1.72
CA GLU A 368 -20.60 -5.85 -1.07
C GLU A 368 -22.13 -5.69 -1.06
N SER A 369 -22.62 -4.47 -0.86
CA SER A 369 -24.06 -4.17 -0.96
C SER A 369 -24.60 -4.45 -2.35
N ALA A 370 -23.86 -4.09 -3.41
CA ALA A 370 -24.21 -4.42 -4.78
C ALA A 370 -24.09 -5.93 -5.06
N ALA A 371 -23.10 -6.60 -4.48
CA ALA A 371 -22.88 -8.03 -4.64
C ALA A 371 -23.89 -8.89 -3.86
N ALA A 372 -24.54 -8.37 -2.82
CA ALA A 372 -25.51 -9.10 -2.00
C ALA A 372 -26.74 -9.60 -2.80
N VAL A 373 -27.01 -9.02 -3.98
CA VAL A 373 -28.07 -9.48 -4.88
C VAL A 373 -27.68 -10.73 -5.69
N ILE A 374 -26.39 -11.05 -5.72
CA ILE A 374 -25.84 -12.21 -6.41
C ILE A 374 -26.06 -13.42 -5.51
N GLY A 375 -27.14 -14.16 -5.75
CA GLY A 375 -27.55 -15.31 -4.92
C GLY A 375 -26.52 -16.45 -4.80
N ASP A 376 -25.50 -16.47 -5.67
CA ASP A 376 -24.26 -17.23 -5.50
C ASP A 376 -23.08 -16.24 -5.51
N PRO A 377 -22.43 -15.98 -4.38
CA PRO A 377 -21.33 -15.00 -4.29
C PRO A 377 -20.13 -15.35 -5.19
N LEU A 378 -20.07 -16.59 -5.71
CA LEU A 378 -19.00 -17.05 -6.60
C LEU A 378 -19.40 -17.13 -8.07
N HIS A 379 -20.67 -16.91 -8.44
CA HIS A 379 -21.13 -17.03 -9.84
C HIS A 379 -22.30 -16.09 -10.18
N GLY A 380 -21.99 -14.81 -10.45
CA GLY A 380 -22.95 -13.85 -10.97
C GLY A 380 -23.12 -13.87 -12.49
N THR A 381 -24.02 -13.03 -12.99
CA THR A 381 -24.07 -12.63 -14.41
C THR A 381 -23.09 -11.48 -14.67
N PHE A 382 -22.70 -11.25 -15.93
CA PHE A 382 -21.88 -10.08 -16.26
C PHE A 382 -22.57 -8.76 -15.88
N GLN A 383 -23.90 -8.70 -16.00
CA GLN A 383 -24.67 -7.56 -15.52
C GLN A 383 -24.53 -7.36 -14.01
N ASP A 384 -24.51 -8.42 -13.22
CA ASP A 384 -24.29 -8.32 -11.78
C ASP A 384 -22.90 -7.75 -11.47
N ILE A 385 -21.86 -8.22 -12.18
CA ILE A 385 -20.49 -7.75 -11.96
C ILE A 385 -20.33 -6.30 -12.43
N TYR A 386 -20.99 -5.91 -13.53
CA TYR A 386 -21.05 -4.52 -13.96
C TYR A 386 -21.74 -3.64 -12.91
N ASN A 387 -22.83 -4.12 -12.29
CA ASN A 387 -23.48 -3.39 -11.20
C ASN A 387 -22.55 -3.22 -9.99
N VAL A 388 -21.73 -4.22 -9.66
CA VAL A 388 -20.71 -4.10 -8.62
C VAL A 388 -19.61 -3.11 -9.04
N LYS A 389 -19.10 -3.18 -10.28
CA LYS A 389 -18.13 -2.21 -10.82
C LYS A 389 -18.64 -0.77 -10.69
N LYS A 390 -19.92 -0.53 -11.01
CA LYS A 390 -20.57 0.78 -10.93
C LYS A 390 -21.03 1.21 -9.54
N ALA A 391 -21.02 0.32 -8.56
CA ALA A 391 -21.29 0.70 -7.19
C ALA A 391 -20.11 1.51 -6.67
N GLY A 392 -20.37 2.57 -5.94
CA GLY A 392 -19.35 3.53 -5.54
C GLY A 392 -19.85 4.48 -4.49
N VAL A 393 -19.02 5.44 -4.12
CA VAL A 393 -19.27 6.39 -3.04
C VAL A 393 -19.56 7.75 -3.65
N GLY A 394 -20.60 8.43 -3.15
CA GLY A 394 -21.02 9.72 -3.70
C GLY A 394 -22.12 10.38 -2.89
N GLY A 395 -22.29 11.68 -3.10
CA GLY A 395 -23.22 12.53 -2.35
C GLY A 395 -22.58 13.22 -1.15
N GLU A 396 -23.36 14.09 -0.51
CA GLU A 396 -22.92 15.01 0.57
C GLU A 396 -22.38 14.30 1.83
N ASP A 397 -22.64 12.99 1.97
CA ASP A 397 -22.17 12.18 3.09
C ASP A 397 -20.70 11.73 2.94
N TYR A 398 -20.09 11.89 1.76
CA TYR A 398 -18.71 11.46 1.47
C TYR A 398 -17.82 12.64 1.08
N SER A 399 -16.67 12.78 1.75
CA SER A 399 -15.76 13.92 1.54
C SER A 399 -14.92 13.82 0.26
N TRP A 400 -14.56 12.61 -0.17
CA TRP A 400 -13.71 12.41 -1.35
C TRP A 400 -14.38 12.81 -2.67
N PRO A 401 -15.66 12.48 -2.94
CA PRO A 401 -16.32 12.91 -4.18
C PRO A 401 -16.96 14.31 -4.11
N ASP A 402 -16.88 15.03 -2.98
CA ASP A 402 -17.57 16.32 -2.79
C ASP A 402 -17.04 17.43 -3.72
N TYR A 403 -15.74 17.38 -4.03
CA TYR A 403 -15.10 18.28 -4.97
C TYR A 403 -14.11 17.52 -5.84
N ASP A 404 -13.84 18.11 -7.01
CA ASP A 404 -12.67 17.81 -7.83
C ASP A 404 -11.42 18.34 -7.10
N TRP A 405 -10.76 17.44 -6.38
CA TRP A 405 -9.64 17.79 -5.50
C TRP A 405 -8.33 17.93 -6.28
N ASP A 406 -8.21 17.30 -7.43
CA ASP A 406 -7.04 17.30 -8.30
C ASP A 406 -7.02 18.49 -9.28
N ASN A 407 -8.08 19.30 -9.34
CA ASN A 407 -8.05 20.65 -9.90
C ASN A 407 -7.15 21.58 -9.07
N THR A 408 -5.89 21.64 -9.49
CA THR A 408 -4.83 22.38 -8.78
C THR A 408 -5.06 23.89 -8.80
N ALA A 409 -5.63 24.43 -9.87
CA ALA A 409 -5.91 25.86 -10.00
C ALA A 409 -6.93 26.37 -8.96
N ASP A 410 -7.95 25.57 -8.66
CA ASP A 410 -9.01 25.95 -7.72
C ASP A 410 -8.78 25.39 -6.31
N ARG A 411 -8.13 24.23 -6.18
CA ARG A 411 -8.08 23.41 -4.96
C ARG A 411 -6.68 22.99 -4.53
N GLY A 412 -5.61 23.52 -5.13
CA GLY A 412 -4.23 23.12 -4.82
C GLY A 412 -3.87 23.10 -3.32
N HIS A 413 -4.35 24.07 -2.54
CA HIS A 413 -4.14 24.14 -1.09
C HIS A 413 -4.89 23.07 -0.27
N CYS A 414 -5.92 22.44 -0.83
CA CYS A 414 -6.67 21.35 -0.22
C CYS A 414 -6.04 19.97 -0.46
N GLN A 415 -5.23 19.84 -1.51
CA GLN A 415 -4.72 18.53 -1.98
C GLN A 415 -3.92 17.78 -0.93
N ARG A 416 -3.17 18.47 -0.06
CA ARG A 416 -2.44 17.84 1.05
C ARG A 416 -3.30 17.02 2.02
N CYS A 417 -4.60 17.30 2.10
CA CYS A 417 -5.53 16.61 2.99
C CYS A 417 -6.56 15.76 2.24
N HIS A 418 -6.86 16.11 1.00
CA HIS A 418 -7.97 15.54 0.21
C HIS A 418 -7.51 14.71 -0.99
N SER A 419 -6.21 14.42 -1.09
CA SER A 419 -5.66 13.55 -2.13
C SER A 419 -4.48 12.74 -1.56
N ALA A 420 -4.27 11.53 -2.05
CA ALA A 420 -3.13 10.71 -1.68
C ALA A 420 -1.82 11.31 -2.19
N THR A 421 -1.83 11.81 -3.43
CA THR A 421 -0.68 12.48 -4.06
C THR A 421 -0.25 13.69 -3.24
N GLY A 422 -1.20 14.57 -2.90
CA GLY A 422 -0.92 15.77 -2.12
C GLY A 422 -0.40 15.44 -0.72
N LEU A 423 -1.00 14.45 -0.04
CA LEU A 423 -0.52 14.03 1.29
C LEU A 423 0.87 13.41 1.23
N LYS A 424 1.15 12.52 0.27
CA LYS A 424 2.49 11.95 0.08
C LYS A 424 3.53 13.05 -0.07
N ASN A 425 3.27 14.00 -0.96
CA ASN A 425 4.22 15.07 -1.25
C ASN A 425 4.43 15.96 -0.02
N TYR A 426 3.36 16.24 0.73
CA TYR A 426 3.44 16.99 1.97
C TYR A 426 4.27 16.26 3.03
N LEU A 427 4.00 14.98 3.28
CA LEU A 427 4.74 14.21 4.29
C LEU A 427 6.18 13.90 3.87
N THR A 428 6.49 13.88 2.59
CA THR A 428 7.87 13.65 2.11
C THR A 428 8.77 14.85 2.42
N ASP A 429 8.27 16.08 2.28
CA ASP A 429 9.01 17.30 2.62
C ASP A 429 8.08 18.41 3.14
N PRO A 430 7.61 18.31 4.40
CA PRO A 430 6.56 19.20 4.91
C PRO A 430 7.02 20.65 5.09
N HIS A 431 8.33 20.88 5.14
CA HIS A 431 8.90 22.22 5.28
C HIS A 431 9.03 22.96 3.95
N ASN A 432 9.21 22.24 2.83
CA ASN A 432 9.36 22.84 1.51
C ASN A 432 8.20 22.50 0.56
N TYR A 433 7.15 21.84 1.04
CA TYR A 433 5.95 21.56 0.26
C TYR A 433 5.34 22.85 -0.32
N ASP A 434 5.01 22.81 -1.61
CA ASP A 434 4.31 23.91 -2.26
C ASP A 434 2.83 23.87 -1.88
N LEU A 435 2.43 24.74 -0.96
CA LEU A 435 1.06 24.85 -0.47
C LEU A 435 0.06 25.25 -1.56
N SER A 436 0.51 25.74 -2.72
CA SER A 436 -0.38 25.96 -3.85
C SER A 436 -0.75 24.66 -4.58
N GLY A 437 -0.18 23.51 -4.21
CA GLY A 437 -0.38 22.22 -4.85
C GLY A 437 0.27 22.09 -6.24
N ALA A 438 0.99 23.11 -6.73
CA ALA A 438 1.51 23.13 -8.11
C ALA A 438 2.57 22.06 -8.40
N THR A 439 3.13 21.44 -7.37
CA THR A 439 4.07 20.31 -7.48
C THR A 439 3.40 18.94 -7.42
N ASN A 440 2.08 18.88 -7.20
CA ASN A 440 1.33 17.62 -7.23
C ASN A 440 1.06 17.22 -8.68
N ASP A 441 1.32 15.95 -8.99
CA ASP A 441 1.15 15.39 -10.32
C ASP A 441 0.10 14.28 -10.28
N PHE A 442 -1.02 14.53 -10.96
CA PHE A 442 -2.14 13.60 -11.07
C PHE A 442 -2.26 13.07 -12.51
N SER A 443 -1.16 13.04 -13.28
CA SER A 443 -1.17 12.56 -14.67
C SER A 443 -1.68 11.12 -14.83
N HIS A 444 -1.62 10.32 -13.76
CA HIS A 444 -2.18 8.97 -13.73
C HIS A 444 -3.72 8.94 -13.74
N LEU A 445 -4.38 10.07 -13.46
CA LEU A 445 -5.83 10.22 -13.58
C LEU A 445 -6.19 10.59 -15.02
N GLU A 446 -7.17 9.87 -15.58
CA GLU A 446 -7.55 9.99 -16.98
C GLU A 446 -8.11 11.37 -17.31
N GLY A 447 -7.44 12.07 -18.24
CA GLY A 447 -7.88 13.40 -18.70
C GLY A 447 -7.52 14.55 -17.76
N TRP A 448 -6.69 14.29 -16.73
CA TRP A 448 -6.26 15.32 -15.80
C TRP A 448 -5.53 16.49 -16.48
N THR A 449 -5.86 17.70 -16.04
CA THR A 449 -4.96 18.84 -16.18
C THR A 449 -4.96 19.66 -14.89
N ALA A 450 -3.85 20.30 -14.56
CA ALA A 450 -3.76 21.18 -13.38
C ALA A 450 -4.83 22.30 -13.35
N ALA A 451 -5.37 22.69 -14.52
CA ALA A 451 -6.36 23.76 -14.62
C ALA A 451 -7.82 23.30 -14.45
N THR A 452 -8.10 22.02 -14.69
CA THR A 452 -9.47 21.49 -14.76
C THR A 452 -9.69 20.24 -13.92
N GLY A 453 -8.64 19.69 -13.30
CA GLY A 453 -8.71 18.39 -12.66
C GLY A 453 -8.93 17.26 -13.68
N SER A 454 -9.24 16.08 -13.14
CA SER A 454 -9.72 14.90 -13.83
C SER A 454 -11.24 14.76 -13.61
N GLY A 455 -11.86 13.88 -14.39
CA GLY A 455 -13.18 13.36 -14.03
C GLY A 455 -13.15 12.23 -13.00
N GLN A 456 -11.96 11.77 -12.62
CA GLN A 456 -11.72 10.80 -11.54
C GLN A 456 -11.26 11.52 -10.28
N ASN A 457 -11.38 10.89 -9.11
CA ASN A 457 -10.86 11.42 -7.85
C ASN A 457 -9.99 10.42 -7.08
N GLU A 458 -9.05 10.94 -6.30
CA GLU A 458 -8.30 10.14 -5.34
C GLU A 458 -9.08 9.93 -4.03
N LEU A 459 -8.99 8.72 -3.49
CA LEU A 459 -9.21 8.45 -2.05
C LEU A 459 -7.88 8.62 -1.32
N LEU A 460 -7.85 8.42 0.01
CA LEU A 460 -6.57 8.32 0.70
C LEU A 460 -5.95 6.93 0.50
N TYR A 461 -5.15 6.81 -0.54
CA TYR A 461 -4.42 5.60 -0.92
C TYR A 461 -3.29 5.25 0.06
N CYS A 462 -2.87 3.98 0.09
CA CYS A 462 -1.87 3.49 1.06
C CYS A 462 -0.54 4.27 0.95
N TRP A 463 -0.09 4.56 -0.28
CA TRP A 463 1.13 5.32 -0.55
C TRP A 463 1.09 6.80 -0.13
N GLY A 464 -0.11 7.33 0.22
CA GLY A 464 -0.24 8.63 0.86
C GLY A 464 0.39 8.63 2.26
N CYS A 465 0.20 7.55 3.01
CA CYS A 465 0.73 7.39 4.38
C CYS A 465 2.03 6.59 4.42
N HIS A 466 2.19 5.62 3.53
CA HIS A 466 3.28 4.66 3.55
C HIS A 466 4.32 4.92 2.45
N GLU A 467 5.57 4.59 2.77
CA GLU A 467 6.68 4.61 1.81
C GLU A 467 6.66 3.38 0.89
N ASN A 468 6.15 2.25 1.40
CA ASN A 468 6.07 0.96 0.74
C ASN A 468 5.01 0.06 1.43
N ASN A 469 4.84 -1.18 0.95
CA ASN A 469 3.95 -2.18 1.55
C ASN A 469 4.45 -2.83 2.85
N THR A 470 5.67 -2.56 3.31
CA THR A 470 6.16 -3.09 4.61
C THR A 470 5.58 -2.33 5.79
N GLY A 471 4.73 -1.33 5.54
CA GLY A 471 4.14 -0.47 6.56
C GLY A 471 5.04 0.68 7.01
N ALA A 472 6.20 0.90 6.36
CA ALA A 472 7.04 2.06 6.64
C ALA A 472 6.24 3.36 6.41
N LEU A 473 6.21 4.25 7.39
CA LEU A 473 5.39 5.47 7.36
C LEU A 473 6.18 6.67 6.87
N ARG A 474 5.56 7.48 6.01
CA ARG A 474 6.09 8.80 5.64
C ARG A 474 6.08 9.71 6.85
N ASN A 475 7.20 10.39 7.06
CA ASN A 475 7.40 11.30 8.19
C ASN A 475 7.11 10.70 9.56
N GLY A 476 7.32 9.38 9.74
CA GLY A 476 7.06 8.67 10.99
C GLY A 476 8.08 8.96 12.09
N GLY A 477 8.29 10.24 12.45
CA GLY A 477 9.29 10.60 13.46
C GLY A 477 9.83 12.03 13.44
N ASN A 478 9.21 12.98 12.72
CA ASN A 478 9.69 14.38 12.71
C ASN A 478 8.60 15.37 13.10
N ALA A 479 9.03 16.58 13.48
CA ALA A 479 8.10 17.68 13.69
C ALA A 479 7.33 17.99 12.41
N LEU A 480 6.05 18.31 12.54
CA LEU A 480 5.16 18.61 11.43
C LEU A 480 4.65 20.05 11.53
N PRO A 481 4.99 20.93 10.58
CA PRO A 481 4.33 22.24 10.49
C PRO A 481 2.83 22.06 10.21
N LEU A 482 2.00 22.99 10.67
CA LEU A 482 0.58 23.07 10.32
C LEU A 482 0.29 24.46 9.79
N TYR A 483 -0.30 24.52 8.61
CA TYR A 483 -0.61 25.76 7.91
C TYR A 483 -2.12 25.96 7.83
N ASP A 484 -2.56 27.21 7.90
CA ASP A 484 -3.98 27.56 7.78
C ASP A 484 -4.44 27.61 6.31
N ARG A 485 -5.67 28.07 6.05
CA ARG A 485 -6.23 28.21 4.69
C ARG A 485 -5.60 29.33 3.87
N ASN A 486 -4.83 30.22 4.49
CA ASN A 486 -4.09 31.28 3.82
C ASN A 486 -2.62 30.92 3.66
N ASP A 487 -2.27 29.64 3.84
CA ASP A 487 -0.92 29.10 3.79
C ASP A 487 0.03 29.69 4.86
N GLU A 488 -0.54 30.23 5.94
CA GLU A 488 0.24 30.75 7.07
C GLU A 488 0.50 29.65 8.10
N LEU A 489 1.76 29.51 8.52
CA LEU A 489 2.14 28.58 9.59
C LEU A 489 1.48 29.03 10.91
N PHE A 490 0.51 28.27 11.41
CA PHE A 490 -0.16 28.57 12.68
C PHE A 490 0.38 27.73 13.84
N SER A 491 0.92 26.54 13.56
CA SER A 491 1.45 25.65 14.60
C SER A 491 2.54 24.71 14.08
N THR A 492 3.23 24.03 14.98
CA THR A 492 4.16 22.95 14.65
C THR A 492 4.02 21.87 15.71
N ILE A 493 3.53 20.70 15.30
CA ILE A 493 3.41 19.55 16.18
C ILE A 493 4.81 18.94 16.31
N PRO A 494 5.31 18.68 17.54
CA PRO A 494 6.58 17.99 17.72
C PRO A 494 6.50 16.56 17.16
N ASP A 495 7.65 15.87 17.12
CA ASP A 495 7.64 14.44 16.84
C ASP A 495 6.78 13.71 17.88
N ILE A 496 5.71 13.08 17.38
CA ILE A 496 4.78 12.24 18.14
C ILE A 496 4.78 10.81 17.59
N GLY A 497 5.90 10.38 17.01
CA GLY A 497 6.12 9.08 16.43
C GLY A 497 5.21 8.82 15.22
N LYS A 498 4.68 7.60 15.10
CA LYS A 498 3.82 7.18 13.98
C LYS A 498 2.54 8.01 13.83
N SER A 499 2.06 8.63 14.91
CA SER A 499 0.87 9.49 14.89
C SER A 499 1.07 10.81 14.13
N THR A 500 2.31 11.17 13.79
CA THR A 500 2.64 12.36 13.00
C THR A 500 1.93 12.36 11.64
N VAL A 501 1.78 11.19 11.01
CA VAL A 501 1.06 11.02 9.75
C VAL A 501 -0.40 11.48 9.85
N CYS A 502 -1.06 11.20 10.98
CA CYS A 502 -2.48 11.47 11.18
C CYS A 502 -2.76 12.96 11.36
N VAL A 503 -1.86 13.67 12.05
CA VAL A 503 -2.04 15.09 12.37
C VAL A 503 -1.79 16.01 11.17
N ALA A 504 -1.26 15.50 10.06
CA ALA A 504 -1.15 16.26 8.81
C ALA A 504 -2.51 16.78 8.33
N CYS A 505 -3.54 15.93 8.43
CA CYS A 505 -4.91 16.31 8.09
C CYS A 505 -5.70 16.65 9.36
N HIS A 506 -5.59 15.83 10.40
CA HIS A 506 -6.41 15.97 11.61
C HIS A 506 -5.89 17.02 12.61
N GLY A 507 -4.76 17.66 12.33
CA GLY A 507 -4.25 18.84 13.04
C GLY A 507 -4.99 20.13 12.69
N GLY A 508 -5.76 20.12 11.60
CA GLY A 508 -6.58 21.25 11.14
C GLY A 508 -5.89 22.21 10.20
N LEU A 509 -6.70 23.03 9.52
CA LEU A 509 -6.25 24.08 8.59
C LEU A 509 -6.45 25.47 9.23
N GLY A 510 -6.01 25.60 10.47
CA GLY A 510 -6.08 26.82 11.24
C GLY A 510 -6.59 26.56 12.65
N ASN A 511 -6.60 27.64 13.44
CA ASN A 511 -7.07 27.63 14.80
C ASN A 511 -7.95 28.84 15.07
N THR A 512 -8.30 29.10 16.32
CA THR A 512 -9.15 30.27 16.63
C THR A 512 -8.38 31.56 16.84
N ASP A 513 -7.04 31.55 16.86
CA ASP A 513 -6.27 32.78 16.77
C ASP A 513 -6.46 33.44 15.40
N THR A 514 -6.66 32.63 14.36
CA THR A 514 -7.02 33.15 13.03
C THR A 514 -8.42 33.76 13.03
N ILE A 515 -9.37 33.30 13.85
CA ILE A 515 -10.75 33.87 13.96
C ILE A 515 -10.73 35.35 14.32
N ILE A 516 -9.77 35.78 15.13
CA ILE A 516 -9.68 37.18 15.58
C ILE A 516 -9.40 38.12 14.39
N ASN A 517 -8.73 37.62 13.35
CA ASN A 517 -8.22 38.42 12.24
C ASN A 517 -8.74 38.00 10.85
N SER A 518 -9.55 36.95 10.75
CA SER A 518 -10.05 36.40 9.48
C SER A 518 -11.48 36.81 9.15
N GLU A 519 -11.87 36.62 7.89
CA GLU A 519 -13.26 36.72 7.47
C GLU A 519 -14.09 35.64 8.19
N ARG A 520 -15.22 36.04 8.77
CA ARG A 520 -16.07 35.13 9.54
C ARG A 520 -16.80 34.15 8.62
N SER A 521 -16.91 32.91 9.08
CA SER A 521 -17.63 31.81 8.44
C SER A 521 -18.77 31.29 9.31
N SER A 522 -19.84 30.81 8.67
CA SER A 522 -20.92 30.03 9.30
C SER A 522 -20.51 28.59 9.63
N SER A 523 -19.40 28.12 9.06
CA SER A 523 -18.80 26.81 9.36
C SER A 523 -17.65 26.98 10.35
N PHE A 524 -17.17 25.86 10.91
CA PHE A 524 -16.00 25.87 11.77
C PHE A 524 -14.74 26.33 11.01
N GLN A 525 -14.07 27.35 11.52
CA GLN A 525 -12.96 28.03 10.85
C GLN A 525 -11.69 27.17 10.78
N GLY A 526 -11.41 26.37 11.81
CA GLY A 526 -10.27 25.46 11.82
C GLY A 526 -10.33 24.32 10.79
N HIS A 527 -11.45 24.20 10.04
CA HIS A 527 -11.71 23.20 9.00
C HIS A 527 -11.70 21.76 9.52
N GLY A 528 -12.88 21.22 9.84
CA GLY A 528 -13.02 19.84 10.34
C GLY A 528 -12.68 18.79 9.28
N PRO A 529 -12.29 17.56 9.68
CA PRO A 529 -12.26 17.03 11.05
C PRO A 529 -10.90 17.21 11.76
N THR A 530 -10.80 18.15 12.72
CA THR A 530 -9.55 18.51 13.44
C THR A 530 -9.37 17.79 14.78
N ARG A 531 -9.62 16.48 14.78
CA ARG A 531 -9.62 15.64 15.99
C ARG A 531 -8.25 15.56 16.68
N GLY A 532 -7.19 15.46 15.88
CA GLY A 532 -5.81 15.46 16.37
C GLY A 532 -5.46 16.78 17.07
N ALA A 533 -5.95 17.91 16.55
CA ALA A 533 -5.69 19.22 17.12
C ALA A 533 -6.15 19.35 18.59
N LEU A 534 -7.25 18.68 18.97
CA LEU A 534 -7.79 18.70 20.33
C LEU A 534 -6.89 18.02 21.37
N ILE A 535 -6.08 17.06 20.92
CA ILE A 535 -5.10 16.39 21.79
C ILE A 535 -3.93 17.33 22.09
N PHE A 536 -3.60 18.23 21.17
CA PHE A 536 -2.46 19.15 21.23
C PHE A 536 -2.87 20.60 21.47
N THR A 537 -3.93 20.84 22.26
CA THR A 537 -4.50 22.18 22.49
C THR A 537 -3.51 23.21 23.00
N ASP A 538 -2.51 22.80 23.78
CA ASP A 538 -1.46 23.70 24.29
C ASP A 538 -0.57 24.29 23.16
N ILE A 539 -0.68 23.76 21.93
CA ILE A 539 0.09 24.16 20.76
C ILE A 539 -0.84 24.63 19.63
N THR A 540 -2.00 23.98 19.47
CA THR A 540 -2.91 24.27 18.35
C THR A 540 -3.91 25.36 18.65
N HIS A 541 -4.37 25.51 19.91
CA HIS A 541 -5.45 26.45 20.28
C HIS A 541 -6.69 26.34 19.36
N ILE A 542 -7.07 25.10 19.02
CA ILE A 542 -8.03 24.80 17.94
C ILE A 542 -9.43 25.38 18.16
N GLY A 543 -9.86 25.57 19.41
CA GLY A 543 -11.16 26.17 19.74
C GLY A 543 -10.99 27.53 20.43
N TYR A 544 -12.05 28.35 20.42
CA TYR A 544 -12.02 29.75 20.84
C TYR A 544 -11.82 29.87 22.35
N GLU A 545 -10.69 30.47 22.72
CA GLU A 545 -10.30 30.73 24.10
C GLU A 545 -10.69 32.15 24.52
N PHE A 546 -11.58 32.27 25.50
CA PHE A 546 -12.02 33.58 25.96
C PHE A 546 -10.93 34.30 26.77
N ALA A 547 -10.76 35.59 26.51
CA ALA A 547 -9.68 36.38 27.09
C ALA A 547 -9.71 36.38 28.64
N GLY A 548 -8.56 36.09 29.25
CA GLY A 548 -8.37 36.11 30.70
C GLY A 548 -8.74 34.81 31.42
N LEU A 549 -9.18 33.78 30.69
CA LEU A 549 -9.37 32.43 31.21
C LEU A 549 -8.17 31.53 30.95
N ASP A 550 -8.09 30.45 31.72
CA ASP A 550 -7.04 29.43 31.58
C ASP A 550 -7.61 28.19 30.88
N TYR A 551 -7.01 27.84 29.76
CA TYR A 551 -7.30 26.67 28.96
C TYR A 551 -6.17 25.64 28.96
N SER A 552 -5.07 25.90 29.71
CA SER A 552 -3.98 24.94 29.84
C SER A 552 -4.51 23.60 30.35
N SER A 553 -4.09 22.54 29.67
CA SER A 553 -4.58 21.20 29.93
C SER A 553 -3.52 20.37 30.64
N LEU A 554 -3.84 19.82 31.81
CA LEU A 554 -3.02 18.76 32.43
C LEU A 554 -3.32 17.40 31.77
N TYR A 555 -3.38 17.39 30.44
CA TYR A 555 -3.80 16.24 29.68
C TYR A 555 -2.60 15.49 29.14
N PHE A 556 -2.51 14.21 29.52
CA PHE A 556 -1.36 13.37 29.24
C PHE A 556 -1.56 12.45 28.03
N HIS A 557 -2.74 12.44 27.40
CA HIS A 557 -2.95 11.53 26.27
C HIS A 557 -2.16 11.94 25.03
N ASN A 558 -1.67 13.18 24.93
CA ASN A 558 -0.70 13.58 23.91
C ASN A 558 0.66 12.86 24.01
N LYS A 559 0.90 12.10 25.09
CA LYS A 559 2.10 11.30 25.32
C LYS A 559 1.86 9.80 25.25
N ILE A 560 0.62 9.35 25.00
CA ILE A 560 0.33 7.93 24.87
C ILE A 560 1.13 7.36 23.71
N GLY A 561 1.68 6.16 23.90
CA GLY A 561 2.45 5.48 22.86
C GLY A 561 3.80 6.13 22.54
N LEU A 562 4.26 7.10 23.33
CA LEU A 562 5.61 7.66 23.24
C LEU A 562 6.46 7.07 24.38
N SER A 563 7.61 6.49 24.04
CA SER A 563 8.59 6.09 25.05
C SER A 563 9.58 7.24 25.30
N ASN A 564 9.97 7.48 26.55
CA ASN A 564 10.90 8.57 26.89
C ASN A 564 12.34 8.31 26.40
N ASP A 565 12.67 7.08 26.02
CA ASP A 565 14.06 6.64 25.74
C ASP A 565 14.30 6.20 24.28
N SER A 566 13.25 6.03 23.46
CA SER A 566 13.34 5.80 22.00
C SER A 566 11.98 6.11 21.33
N PRO A 567 11.84 7.23 20.61
CA PRO A 567 10.65 7.52 19.82
C PRO A 567 10.45 6.54 18.65
N GLU A 568 11.43 5.69 18.33
CA GLU A 568 11.39 4.79 17.18
C GLU A 568 10.43 3.59 17.35
N SER A 569 10.14 3.18 18.60
CA SER A 569 9.00 2.27 18.90
C SER A 569 7.65 3.00 18.98
N GLY A 570 7.64 4.33 18.87
CA GLY A 570 6.57 5.23 19.28
C GLY A 570 5.37 5.29 18.33
N ALA A 571 4.35 4.47 18.58
CA ALA A 571 3.06 4.59 17.88
C ALA A 571 2.46 6.00 18.01
N GLY A 572 2.69 6.66 19.15
CA GLY A 572 2.08 7.93 19.46
C GLY A 572 0.58 7.83 19.77
N PRO A 573 -0.06 8.97 20.09
CA PRO A 573 -1.36 8.97 20.74
C PRO A 573 -2.52 8.56 19.83
N CYS A 574 -2.46 8.90 18.54
CA CYS A 574 -3.51 8.59 17.58
C CYS A 574 -3.50 7.10 17.23
N VAL A 575 -2.34 6.58 16.79
CA VAL A 575 -2.19 5.17 16.38
C VAL A 575 -2.46 4.23 17.55
N SER A 576 -1.98 4.56 18.77
CA SER A 576 -2.22 3.72 19.95
C SER A 576 -3.71 3.53 20.28
N CYS A 577 -4.56 4.51 19.93
CA CYS A 577 -5.99 4.47 20.20
C CYS A 577 -6.80 3.91 19.02
N HIS A 578 -6.44 4.29 17.79
CA HIS A 578 -7.23 4.01 16.58
C HIS A 578 -6.75 2.79 15.78
N MET A 579 -5.49 2.39 15.94
CA MET A 579 -4.86 1.31 15.17
C MET A 579 -4.11 0.31 16.07
N PRO A 580 -4.72 -0.19 17.18
CA PRO A 580 -4.11 -1.31 17.90
C PRO A 580 -3.93 -2.49 16.95
N ASP A 581 -2.81 -3.19 17.10
CA ASP A 581 -2.44 -4.35 16.25
C ASP A 581 -2.40 -4.02 14.74
N GLU A 582 -2.06 -2.77 14.39
CA GLU A 582 -1.84 -2.30 13.01
C GLU A 582 -3.10 -2.37 12.11
N ASN A 583 -4.29 -2.41 12.71
CA ASN A 583 -5.55 -2.43 11.96
C ASN A 583 -5.81 -1.10 11.22
N HIS A 584 -6.50 -1.19 10.08
CA HIS A 584 -6.87 -0.05 9.23
C HIS A 584 -8.36 0.30 9.28
N THR A 585 -9.07 -0.11 10.34
CA THR A 585 -10.47 0.30 10.55
C THR A 585 -10.57 1.73 11.11
N PHE A 586 -9.49 2.18 11.78
CA PHE A 586 -9.38 3.48 12.47
C PHE A 586 -10.44 3.75 13.54
N ALA A 587 -11.25 2.74 13.92
CA ALA A 587 -12.24 2.89 14.98
C ALA A 587 -11.53 2.90 16.33
N ALA A 588 -11.80 3.92 17.16
CA ALA A 588 -11.31 4.01 18.55
C ALA A 588 -12.29 3.41 19.58
N ALA A 589 -13.54 3.18 19.17
CA ALA A 589 -14.57 2.62 20.02
C ALA A 589 -15.60 1.84 19.20
N GLU A 590 -16.22 0.86 19.85
CA GLU A 590 -17.32 0.09 19.32
C GLU A 590 -18.64 0.61 19.87
N TYR A 591 -19.69 0.53 19.05
CA TYR A 591 -21.04 0.94 19.40
C TYR A 591 -22.03 -0.16 19.04
N ASP A 592 -23.10 -0.30 19.84
CA ASP A 592 -24.23 -1.15 19.48
C ASP A 592 -25.14 -0.48 18.43
N ASP A 593 -26.15 -1.22 17.95
CA ASP A 593 -27.16 -0.71 17.00
C ASP A 593 -27.92 0.53 17.51
N GLY A 594 -27.88 0.79 18.82
CA GLY A 594 -28.47 1.96 19.46
C GLY A 594 -27.54 3.17 19.57
N GLY A 595 -26.29 3.06 19.08
CA GLY A 595 -25.27 4.09 19.18
C GLY A 595 -24.68 4.23 20.59
N ILE A 596 -24.86 3.22 21.45
CA ILE A 596 -24.27 3.21 22.79
C ILE A 596 -22.87 2.60 22.70
N LEU A 597 -21.88 3.28 23.28
CA LEU A 597 -20.51 2.80 23.33
C LEU A 597 -20.45 1.50 24.17
N THR A 598 -19.96 0.42 23.56
CA THR A 598 -19.86 -0.91 24.18
C THR A 598 -18.44 -1.29 24.57
N ALA A 599 -17.43 -0.80 23.84
CA ALA A 599 -16.02 -1.05 24.11
C ALA A 599 -15.14 0.08 23.54
N VAL A 600 -13.91 0.17 24.03
CA VAL A 600 -12.83 0.92 23.37
C VAL A 600 -11.86 -0.05 22.70
N THR A 601 -11.37 0.31 21.52
CA THR A 601 -10.58 -0.61 20.68
C THR A 601 -9.30 -1.07 21.38
N ASN A 602 -8.64 -0.18 22.14
CA ASN A 602 -7.47 -0.52 22.95
C ASN A 602 -7.76 -0.47 24.46
N GLN A 603 -8.63 -1.38 24.91
CA GLN A 603 -9.05 -1.51 26.31
C GLN A 603 -7.86 -1.70 27.26
N ALA A 604 -6.92 -2.59 26.90
CA ALA A 604 -5.79 -2.93 27.74
C ALA A 604 -4.89 -1.71 28.04
N LEU A 605 -4.65 -0.84 27.04
CA LEU A 605 -3.91 0.39 27.22
C LEU A 605 -4.66 1.37 28.14
N CYS A 606 -5.96 1.55 27.93
CA CYS A 606 -6.77 2.46 28.74
C CYS A 606 -6.82 2.04 30.22
N ASP A 607 -6.91 0.74 30.48
CA ASP A 607 -6.98 0.17 31.84
C ASP A 607 -5.69 0.37 32.65
N THR A 608 -4.58 0.77 32.02
CA THR A 608 -3.35 1.13 32.75
C THR A 608 -3.49 2.38 33.60
N CYS A 609 -4.40 3.28 33.22
CA CYS A 609 -4.60 4.59 33.86
C CYS A 609 -6.03 4.80 34.35
N HIS A 610 -7.01 4.17 33.70
CA HIS A 610 -8.43 4.34 34.00
C HIS A 610 -9.03 3.07 34.62
N ASN A 611 -9.97 3.27 35.55
CA ASN A 611 -10.83 2.18 36.02
C ASN A 611 -12.22 2.38 35.42
N ALA A 612 -12.80 1.32 34.83
CA ALA A 612 -14.14 1.36 34.21
C ALA A 612 -14.26 2.44 33.11
N ILE A 613 -13.28 2.46 32.18
CA ILE A 613 -13.21 3.51 31.15
C ILE A 613 -14.44 3.54 30.25
N THR A 614 -14.99 2.38 29.87
CA THR A 614 -16.16 2.28 29.01
C THR A 614 -17.37 2.96 29.63
N GLU A 615 -17.70 2.65 30.89
CA GLU A 615 -18.81 3.29 31.61
C GLU A 615 -18.57 4.80 31.80
N ASN A 616 -17.33 5.19 32.07
CA ASN A 616 -16.96 6.59 32.20
C ASN A 616 -17.14 7.33 30.86
N LEU A 617 -16.74 6.74 29.73
CA LEU A 617 -16.88 7.33 28.41
C LEU A 617 -18.34 7.46 27.98
N VAL A 618 -19.20 6.48 28.29
CA VAL A 618 -20.65 6.61 28.08
C VAL A 618 -21.19 7.84 28.83
N SER A 619 -20.80 8.01 30.10
CA SER A 619 -21.21 9.17 30.88
C SER A 619 -20.63 10.49 30.35
N LEU A 620 -19.38 10.50 29.90
CA LEU A 620 -18.73 11.69 29.36
C LEU A 620 -19.32 12.10 28.01
N LYS A 621 -19.61 11.13 27.13
CA LYS A 621 -20.29 11.34 25.86
C LYS A 621 -21.66 11.97 26.07
N GLN A 622 -22.52 11.34 26.88
CA GLN A 622 -23.84 11.89 27.20
C GLN A 622 -23.73 13.31 27.79
N GLY A 623 -22.74 13.52 28.64
CA GLY A 623 -22.45 14.81 29.25
C GLY A 623 -22.10 15.90 28.24
N GLN A 624 -21.21 15.59 27.30
CA GLN A 624 -20.83 16.48 26.22
C GLN A 624 -22.00 16.73 25.26
N ASP A 625 -22.66 15.67 24.78
CA ASP A 625 -23.77 15.76 23.82
C ASP A 625 -24.89 16.67 24.36
N ASP A 626 -25.30 16.48 25.62
CA ASP A 626 -26.31 17.34 26.27
C ASP A 626 -25.87 18.80 26.39
N SER A 627 -24.57 19.03 26.62
CA SER A 627 -24.00 20.36 26.83
C SER A 627 -23.82 21.12 25.52
N VAL A 628 -23.36 20.45 24.48
CA VAL A 628 -23.27 20.98 23.12
C VAL A 628 -24.67 21.29 22.58
N ALA A 629 -25.65 20.43 22.87
CA ALA A 629 -27.05 20.71 22.54
C ALA A 629 -27.59 21.95 23.29
N LEU A 630 -27.25 22.14 24.57
CA LEU A 630 -27.61 23.35 25.32
C LEU A 630 -26.93 24.59 24.75
N LEU A 631 -25.63 24.52 24.43
CA LEU A 631 -24.91 25.62 23.79
C LEU A 631 -25.55 25.99 22.45
N GLY A 632 -25.92 25.00 21.62
CA GLY A 632 -26.66 25.23 20.38
C GLY A 632 -27.98 25.97 20.58
N LYS A 633 -28.68 25.72 21.69
CA LYS A 633 -29.90 26.48 22.05
C LYS A 633 -29.62 27.95 22.37
N TYR A 634 -28.53 28.25 23.08
CA TYR A 634 -28.09 29.63 23.30
C TYR A 634 -27.67 30.29 22.00
N VAL A 635 -26.86 29.62 21.17
CA VAL A 635 -26.41 30.13 19.87
C VAL A 635 -27.60 30.46 18.95
N THR A 636 -28.61 29.60 18.91
CA THR A 636 -29.82 29.81 18.09
C THR A 636 -30.91 30.65 18.78
N ASN A 637 -30.64 31.19 19.98
CA ASN A 637 -31.57 31.97 20.80
C ASN A 637 -32.89 31.27 21.13
N THR A 638 -32.91 29.93 21.14
CA THR A 638 -34.07 29.15 21.62
C THR A 638 -34.08 29.01 23.14
N VAL A 639 -32.90 29.15 23.75
CA VAL A 639 -32.73 29.71 25.09
C VAL A 639 -32.24 31.13 24.88
N THR A 640 -32.93 32.13 25.46
CA THR A 640 -32.58 33.54 25.24
C THR A 640 -31.14 33.80 25.69
N ASN A 641 -30.29 34.23 24.74
CA ASN A 641 -28.95 34.70 25.02
C ASN A 641 -28.96 36.22 25.30
N TYR A 642 -27.86 36.77 25.81
CA TYR A 642 -27.78 38.19 26.20
C TYR A 642 -27.97 39.19 25.04
N LEU A 643 -27.79 38.74 23.80
CA LEU A 643 -28.01 39.54 22.59
C LEU A 643 -29.45 39.49 22.09
N ASP A 644 -30.28 38.57 22.61
CA ASP A 644 -31.62 38.25 22.13
C ASP A 644 -31.65 38.07 20.59
N THR A 645 -30.66 37.36 20.06
CA THR A 645 -30.50 37.16 18.62
C THR A 645 -29.92 35.79 18.28
N ASP A 646 -30.29 35.24 17.13
CA ASP A 646 -29.68 34.02 16.61
C ASP A 646 -28.25 34.34 16.14
N VAL A 647 -27.27 33.93 16.93
CA VAL A 647 -25.84 34.16 16.68
C VAL A 647 -25.40 33.43 15.41
N ASN A 648 -25.94 32.24 15.14
CA ASN A 648 -25.61 31.47 13.94
C ASN A 648 -26.14 32.14 12.67
N ALA A 649 -27.35 32.69 12.70
CA ALA A 649 -27.90 33.43 11.56
C ALA A 649 -27.26 34.81 11.34
N ASN A 650 -26.63 35.38 12.38
CA ASN A 650 -26.06 36.73 12.36
C ASN A 650 -24.54 36.76 12.59
N TYR A 651 -23.84 35.65 12.32
CA TYR A 651 -22.44 35.42 12.67
C TYR A 651 -21.48 36.53 12.20
N GLU A 652 -21.77 37.18 11.07
CA GLU A 652 -20.96 38.26 10.50
C GLU A 652 -20.92 39.52 11.38
N THR A 653 -21.96 39.78 12.16
CA THR A 653 -22.17 41.10 12.80
C THR A 653 -22.20 41.06 14.33
N VAL A 654 -22.34 39.88 14.92
CA VAL A 654 -22.31 39.71 16.38
C VAL A 654 -20.95 40.11 16.99
N PRO A 655 -20.86 40.42 18.29
CA PRO A 655 -19.58 40.60 18.96
C PRO A 655 -18.66 39.39 18.78
N LEU A 656 -17.34 39.62 18.78
CA LEU A 656 -16.33 38.58 18.52
C LEU A 656 -16.49 37.37 19.46
N ASP A 657 -16.67 37.61 20.75
CA ASP A 657 -16.85 36.53 21.75
C ASP A 657 -18.13 35.71 21.52
N ALA A 658 -19.20 36.32 21.01
CA ALA A 658 -20.41 35.59 20.62
C ALA A 658 -20.15 34.74 19.36
N TYR A 659 -19.39 35.27 18.40
CA TYR A 659 -18.91 34.49 17.25
C TYR A 659 -17.99 33.34 17.69
N GLY A 660 -17.10 33.57 18.65
CA GLY A 660 -16.26 32.54 19.27
C GLY A 660 -17.08 31.43 19.93
N ALA A 661 -18.16 31.78 20.65
CA ALA A 661 -19.09 30.80 21.20
C ALA A 661 -19.78 29.95 20.11
N LEU A 662 -20.19 30.57 18.98
CA LEU A 662 -20.68 29.85 17.80
C LEU A 662 -19.62 28.89 17.25
N GLN A 663 -18.35 29.31 17.16
CA GLN A 663 -17.27 28.49 16.63
C GLN A 663 -16.95 27.29 17.54
N ASN A 664 -17.02 27.45 18.87
CA ASN A 664 -16.93 26.33 19.81
C ASN A 664 -18.11 25.36 19.68
N TRP A 665 -19.33 25.87 19.44
CA TRP A 665 -20.49 25.01 19.15
C TRP A 665 -20.26 24.20 17.88
N LYS A 666 -19.89 24.86 16.77
CA LYS A 666 -19.60 24.23 15.48
C LYS A 666 -18.49 23.19 15.58
N TYR A 667 -17.45 23.48 16.35
CA TYR A 667 -16.37 22.53 16.55
C TYR A 667 -16.88 21.23 17.17
N PHE A 668 -17.65 21.28 18.27
CA PHE A 668 -18.11 20.06 18.94
C PHE A 668 -19.37 19.44 18.33
N SER A 669 -20.10 20.15 17.48
CA SER A 669 -21.26 19.57 16.77
C SER A 669 -20.87 18.93 15.43
N GLU A 670 -19.83 19.43 14.77
CA GLU A 670 -19.48 19.05 13.40
C GLU A 670 -18.01 18.60 13.27
N GLY A 671 -17.06 19.36 13.82
CA GLY A 671 -15.62 19.12 13.63
C GLY A 671 -15.05 17.94 14.44
N ASP A 672 -15.36 17.90 15.74
CA ASP A 672 -14.96 16.85 16.67
C ASP A 672 -16.06 16.55 17.72
N PRO A 673 -17.09 15.79 17.35
CA PRO A 673 -18.11 15.33 18.30
C PRO A 673 -17.54 14.39 19.38
N CYS A 674 -16.29 13.96 19.26
CA CYS A 674 -15.60 13.05 20.17
C CYS A 674 -14.69 13.77 21.18
N GLY A 675 -14.86 15.08 21.39
CA GLY A 675 -14.07 15.84 22.38
C GLY A 675 -14.07 15.26 23.80
N TYR A 676 -15.09 14.48 24.17
CA TYR A 676 -15.19 13.79 25.46
C TYR A 676 -14.13 12.69 25.63
N LEU A 677 -13.60 12.17 24.51
CA LEU A 677 -12.53 11.19 24.46
C LEU A 677 -11.17 11.88 24.22
N HIS A 678 -11.11 12.82 23.27
CA HIS A 678 -9.84 13.43 22.85
C HIS A 678 -9.27 14.45 23.83
N ASN A 679 -10.08 15.22 24.56
CA ASN A 679 -9.64 16.12 25.64
C ASN A 679 -10.87 16.63 26.44
N PRO A 680 -11.46 15.81 27.32
CA PRO A 680 -12.74 16.15 27.97
C PRO A 680 -12.66 17.40 28.86
N ILE A 681 -11.47 17.75 29.36
CA ILE A 681 -11.28 18.94 30.20
C ILE A 681 -11.35 20.20 29.35
N TYR A 682 -10.58 20.24 28.26
CA TYR A 682 -10.58 21.37 27.34
C TYR A 682 -11.96 21.55 26.69
N ALA A 683 -12.57 20.45 26.22
CA ALA A 683 -13.92 20.49 25.66
C ALA A 683 -14.96 21.05 26.63
N ARG A 684 -14.93 20.61 27.89
CA ARG A 684 -15.82 21.13 28.93
C ARG A 684 -15.63 22.61 29.18
N ARG A 685 -14.39 23.09 29.27
CA ARG A 685 -14.11 24.52 29.50
C ARG A 685 -14.63 25.37 28.34
N MET A 686 -14.37 24.98 27.10
CA MET A 686 -14.85 25.72 25.93
C MET A 686 -16.38 25.80 25.85
N VAL A 687 -17.08 24.69 26.10
CA VAL A 687 -18.55 24.68 26.10
C VAL A 687 -19.10 25.46 27.29
N PHE A 688 -18.50 25.33 28.48
CA PHE A 688 -18.90 26.08 29.68
C PHE A 688 -18.75 27.59 29.45
N ASP A 689 -17.57 28.03 29.02
CA ASP A 689 -17.25 29.46 28.88
C ASP A 689 -18.08 30.10 27.76
N ALA A 690 -18.39 29.35 26.70
CA ALA A 690 -19.32 29.79 25.66
C ALA A 690 -20.75 29.98 26.18
N ILE A 691 -21.24 29.09 27.05
CA ILE A 691 -22.56 29.25 27.70
C ILE A 691 -22.55 30.43 28.68
N ASP A 692 -21.50 30.54 29.51
CA ASP A 692 -21.34 31.64 30.49
C ASP A 692 -21.39 33.00 29.80
N TRP A 693 -20.64 33.15 28.71
CA TRP A 693 -20.69 34.35 27.89
C TRP A 693 -22.07 34.60 27.28
N LEU A 694 -22.70 33.59 26.68
CA LEU A 694 -23.98 33.77 26.00
C LEU A 694 -25.15 33.99 26.97
N ASP A 695 -25.06 33.56 28.23
CA ASP A 695 -26.10 33.75 29.25
C ASP A 695 -26.31 35.25 29.56
N ASN A 696 -25.23 35.97 29.88
CA ASN A 696 -25.35 37.36 30.37
C ASN A 696 -24.31 38.35 29.82
N GLY A 697 -23.43 37.92 28.91
CA GLY A 697 -22.36 38.75 28.33
C GLY A 697 -21.19 39.02 29.28
N ILE A 698 -21.04 38.25 30.35
CA ILE A 698 -19.99 38.35 31.36
C ILE A 698 -19.47 36.94 31.69
N LEU A 699 -18.16 36.76 31.73
CA LEU A 699 -17.54 35.52 32.24
C LEU A 699 -17.44 35.60 33.76
N ASP A 700 -18.50 35.21 34.46
CA ASP A 700 -18.53 35.22 35.93
C ASP A 700 -18.21 33.84 36.55
N GLY A 701 -18.04 32.83 35.71
CA GLY A 701 -17.69 31.47 36.09
C GLY A 701 -18.87 30.67 36.65
N SER A 702 -20.12 31.11 36.42
CA SER A 702 -21.33 30.47 36.93
C SER A 702 -22.45 30.43 35.89
N ILE A 703 -22.88 29.23 35.51
CA ILE A 703 -23.99 29.03 34.57
C ILE A 703 -25.17 28.29 35.20
N PHE A 704 -26.38 28.56 34.72
CA PHE A 704 -27.56 27.77 35.04
C PHE A 704 -27.84 26.73 33.95
N ILE A 705 -27.92 25.47 34.34
CA ILE A 705 -28.23 24.33 33.46
C ILE A 705 -29.65 23.84 33.73
N PRO A 706 -30.57 23.89 32.75
CA PRO A 706 -31.96 23.43 32.91
C PRO A 706 -32.08 21.94 33.28
N ALA A 707 -33.22 21.54 33.85
CA ALA A 707 -33.41 20.17 34.38
C ALA A 707 -33.54 19.12 33.28
N GLU A 708 -33.97 19.55 32.09
CA GLU A 708 -34.08 18.76 30.88
C GLU A 708 -32.73 18.42 30.22
N HIS A 709 -31.60 18.93 30.74
CA HIS A 709 -30.24 18.57 30.33
C HIS A 709 -29.48 17.86 31.46
N PRO A 710 -29.91 16.66 31.89
CA PRO A 710 -29.33 15.96 33.04
C PRO A 710 -27.87 15.55 32.82
N GLY A 711 -27.46 15.22 31.59
CA GLY A 711 -26.08 14.92 31.24
C GLY A 711 -25.18 16.15 31.40
N ALA A 712 -25.63 17.31 30.90
CA ALA A 712 -24.89 18.57 31.07
C ALA A 712 -24.71 18.94 32.55
N ARG A 713 -25.76 18.77 33.37
CA ARG A 713 -25.69 18.98 34.82
C ARG A 713 -24.61 18.11 35.46
N MET A 714 -24.51 16.86 35.05
CA MET A 714 -23.51 15.94 35.59
C MET A 714 -22.09 16.31 35.13
N TRP A 715 -21.91 16.57 33.84
CA TRP A 715 -20.60 16.84 33.24
C TRP A 715 -19.99 18.15 33.72
N MET A 716 -20.81 19.20 33.86
CA MET A 716 -20.37 20.52 34.34
C MET A 716 -20.45 20.67 35.87
N TYR A 717 -20.73 19.57 36.59
CA TYR A 717 -20.84 19.54 38.06
C TYR A 717 -21.86 20.54 38.65
N ALA A 718 -23.02 20.67 38.01
CA ALA A 718 -24.11 21.47 38.53
C ALA A 718 -24.60 20.93 39.90
N ASN A 719 -24.91 21.85 40.80
CA ASN A 719 -25.55 21.50 42.07
C ASN A 719 -27.03 21.11 41.88
N SER A 720 -27.73 20.78 42.97
CA SER A 720 -29.14 20.38 42.91
C SER A 720 -30.09 21.48 42.39
N SER A 721 -29.66 22.73 42.40
CA SER A 721 -30.38 23.87 41.82
C SER A 721 -30.07 24.06 40.34
N GLY A 722 -29.16 23.29 39.74
CA GLY A 722 -28.74 23.44 38.34
C GLY A 722 -27.63 24.45 38.11
N VAL A 723 -27.05 25.04 39.17
CA VAL A 723 -25.93 25.99 39.02
C VAL A 723 -24.62 25.24 38.94
N ALA A 724 -23.86 25.43 37.87
CA ALA A 724 -22.51 24.91 37.67
C ALA A 724 -21.49 26.04 37.82
N ILE A 725 -20.33 25.72 38.38
CA ILE A 725 -19.20 26.66 38.55
C ILE A 725 -18.03 26.14 37.72
N ARG A 726 -17.35 27.05 37.02
CA ARG A 726 -16.17 26.75 36.21
C ARG A 726 -15.11 26.01 37.03
N ARG A 727 -14.50 24.96 36.46
CA ARG A 727 -13.44 24.16 37.11
C ARG A 727 -12.18 24.05 36.26
#